data_AF-A0A1W9LHX5-F1
#
_entry.id   AF-A0A1W9LHX5-F1
#
_cell.length_a   1.000
_cell.length_b   1.000
_cell.length_c   1.000
_cell.angle_alpha   90.00
_cell.angle_beta   90.00
_cell.angle_gamma   90.00
#
_symmetry.space_group_name_H-M   'P 1'
#
loop_
_entity.id
_entity.type
_entity.pdbx_description
1 polymer ?
#
loop_
_entity_poly.entity_id
_entity_poly.type
_entity_poly.pdbx_seq_one_letter_code
_entity_poly.pdbx_strand_id
1 'polypeptide(L)'
;QIRVNSAHIQNIRTWLEIIELKPKWSTRLLSALVVNLAMCGVFIRDTDLFPRDITRFLNSDIGPVYNLAKQLARLFPVYFNDIGAEGKLRDISTMLDEITARKDVLIHCLRKQSHVESSNRTICFMEATLNFWKTRDRRYVEPFVPPTIYARIESTGPYIDGVFKVFSKLEEKGVVIPDDLAGIREERLESLLGDIGEVSVSDRERVRLAVIFFQLLYHKYNLDFVEMDNYLARLDEGAFPEVPRIKEALSEPDSKKKLYKLLDCLDSLKSLILSQLSYEAREDIFKKRHFALDIPSMYGSYHEKKFDALGLAFRIESLINVLFEEIIEKIDLTLITKATFFQIYDRLRLFDKALKLDGISSFELERQLDFLLHSLEVRGFTFTQYLDIFKGFAQAVKNIINDYYNNVHEPNLNRILSSGQLDGILPKYLPKESAIDPEKLRYRISEIFFRERIALSLSLQQLDLFLSRILSILFDQSEKLSKYRLRLLLNYDPHIAMTLIDDAKGKVSGIIYLGNKGLNMVKLKKCGLPIPPGFIITTEVFRCREIIDSYPPAEQNFKEQIAYNIFSLEKITGKTFGDPFNPLLLSVRSGSSISQPGMMDSFLNVGINEKIAAGIASKTGNAWFAWDNYRRFLQGYGMAFDLERDRFDALIGEFKQKSGVPYKRNFTGAQMKELALTYKALLRDSGIDIPDLPFDQLRVIIDKVFDSWESSKAKAYRKIMVISDDWGTAVTIQAMVFGNISKKSGTGVFFTHNPRWSGDTLRLWGDFTLENQGEDVVSGLVKTLPISVFQQEIEKRETDITLETHFPDIYTALREWAKELIYEKGWSPQEVEFTFEGPSRDQLYLLQTRDMAMREHKKALAFDFKRNEEKDFLGHGIGVSGGAMSGKIVFSLEEINSLRLREPEMPLILLRNDTVPDDIREIHAADGLLTARGGLTSHAAVVAHRLGKTCVAGCGNLVCDEIKKAARFGNTKLKSGDYISIDGQEGSVYQGLIGIKENL
;
A
#
# COMPACT_ATOMS: atom_id res chain seq x y z
N GLN A 1 21.28 -31.32 -48.87
CA GLN A 1 20.98 -30.08 -49.60
C GLN A 1 19.55 -29.70 -49.28
N ILE A 2 19.33 -28.46 -48.85
CA ILE A 2 17.98 -27.97 -48.52
C ILE A 2 17.17 -27.90 -49.82
N ARG A 3 15.98 -28.52 -49.84
CA ARG A 3 15.01 -28.31 -50.93
C ARG A 3 14.38 -26.94 -50.74
N VAL A 4 14.84 -25.95 -51.49
CA VAL A 4 14.28 -24.59 -51.52
C VAL A 4 13.72 -24.34 -52.91
N ASN A 5 12.57 -23.68 -52.99
CA ASN A 5 12.08 -23.15 -54.26
C ASN A 5 13.09 -22.12 -54.79
N SER A 6 13.72 -22.39 -55.93
CA SER A 6 14.75 -21.54 -56.52
C SER A 6 14.25 -20.13 -56.87
N ALA A 7 12.93 -19.95 -57.02
CA ALA A 7 12.30 -18.66 -57.26
C ALA A 7 11.80 -17.95 -55.99
N HIS A 8 11.98 -18.52 -54.78
CA HIS A 8 11.40 -17.99 -53.54
C HIS A 8 11.76 -16.51 -53.28
N ILE A 9 13.05 -16.19 -53.23
CA ILE A 9 13.52 -14.81 -53.00
C ILE A 9 13.16 -13.89 -54.16
N GLN A 10 13.27 -14.37 -55.39
CA GLN A 10 12.90 -13.57 -56.57
C GLN A 10 11.42 -13.19 -56.54
N ASN A 11 10.54 -14.13 -56.15
CA ASN A 11 9.12 -13.86 -55.99
C ASN A 11 8.88 -12.81 -54.90
N ILE A 12 9.52 -12.94 -53.73
CA ILE A 12 9.38 -11.94 -52.66
C ILE A 12 9.80 -10.54 -53.15
N ARG A 13 10.94 -10.43 -53.84
CA ARG A 13 11.42 -9.16 -54.42
C ARG A 13 10.42 -8.57 -55.41
N THR A 14 9.92 -9.38 -56.35
CA THR A 14 8.93 -8.90 -57.33
C THR A 14 7.65 -8.39 -56.67
N TRP A 15 7.18 -9.07 -55.61
CA TRP A 15 6.01 -8.59 -54.86
C TRP A 15 6.30 -7.30 -54.09
N LEU A 16 7.47 -7.19 -53.45
CA LEU A 16 7.90 -5.96 -52.76
C LEU A 16 7.99 -4.78 -53.74
N GLU A 17 8.63 -4.96 -54.89
CA GLU A 17 8.76 -3.91 -55.92
C GLU A 17 7.40 -3.40 -56.41
N ILE A 18 6.38 -4.27 -56.53
CA ILE A 18 5.01 -3.85 -56.88
C ILE A 18 4.37 -3.05 -55.73
N ILE A 19 4.51 -3.52 -54.49
CA ILE A 19 3.93 -2.88 -53.30
C ILE A 19 4.54 -1.49 -53.10
N GLU A 20 5.85 -1.35 -53.27
CA GLU A 20 6.64 -0.11 -53.13
C GLU A 20 6.12 1.03 -54.00
N LEU A 21 5.56 0.75 -55.17
CA LEU A 21 5.03 1.78 -56.07
C LEU A 21 3.89 2.57 -55.43
N LYS A 22 2.97 1.86 -54.75
CA LYS A 22 1.80 2.43 -54.06
C LYS A 22 1.39 1.54 -52.87
N PRO A 23 2.05 1.64 -51.71
CA PRO A 23 1.78 0.74 -50.57
C PRO A 23 0.32 0.80 -50.10
N LYS A 24 -0.26 2.01 -50.01
CA LYS A 24 -1.66 2.23 -49.63
C LYS A 24 -2.67 1.48 -50.51
N TRP A 25 -2.42 1.38 -51.81
CA TRP A 25 -3.33 0.71 -52.76
C TRP A 25 -3.05 -0.80 -52.86
N SER A 26 -1.92 -1.23 -52.29
CA SER A 26 -1.42 -2.60 -52.36
C SER A 26 -1.72 -3.40 -51.09
N THR A 27 -2.61 -2.95 -50.22
CA THR A 27 -2.98 -3.63 -48.96
C THR A 27 -3.37 -5.09 -49.15
N ARG A 28 -4.14 -5.40 -50.19
CA ARG A 28 -4.52 -6.79 -50.54
C ARG A 28 -3.32 -7.64 -50.93
N LEU A 29 -2.38 -7.09 -51.70
CA LEU A 29 -1.16 -7.79 -52.12
C LEU A 29 -0.21 -7.99 -50.93
N LEU A 30 -0.04 -6.95 -50.12
CA LEU A 30 0.77 -6.97 -48.91
C LEU A 30 0.23 -8.02 -47.91
N SER A 31 -1.09 -8.05 -47.69
CA SER A 31 -1.76 -9.07 -46.89
C SER A 31 -1.55 -10.48 -47.45
N ALA A 32 -1.68 -10.69 -48.76
CA ALA A 32 -1.44 -11.99 -49.39
C ALA A 32 0.01 -12.46 -49.20
N LEU A 33 0.98 -11.54 -49.29
CA LEU A 33 2.38 -11.83 -49.01
C LEU A 33 2.60 -12.20 -47.54
N VAL A 34 2.04 -11.43 -46.59
CA VAL A 34 2.10 -11.73 -45.15
C VAL A 34 1.55 -13.13 -44.86
N VAL A 35 0.36 -13.46 -45.39
CA VAL A 35 -0.28 -14.76 -45.16
C VAL A 35 0.59 -15.91 -45.69
N ASN A 36 1.10 -15.80 -46.93
CA ASN A 36 1.96 -16.84 -47.51
C ASN A 36 3.26 -17.03 -46.72
N LEU A 37 3.94 -15.94 -46.38
CA LEU A 37 5.22 -16.01 -45.66
C LEU A 37 5.04 -16.49 -44.21
N ALA A 38 3.95 -16.12 -43.55
CA ALA A 38 3.65 -16.58 -42.20
C ALA A 38 3.30 -18.07 -42.12
N MET A 39 2.66 -18.61 -43.16
CA MET A 39 2.27 -20.04 -43.20
C MET A 39 3.39 -20.94 -43.71
N CYS A 40 4.15 -20.51 -44.73
CA CYS A 40 5.15 -21.34 -45.40
C CYS A 40 6.59 -21.05 -44.95
N GLY A 41 6.78 -19.98 -44.17
CA GLY A 41 8.10 -19.51 -43.74
C GLY A 41 8.84 -18.71 -44.81
N VAL A 42 9.97 -18.13 -44.38
CA VAL A 42 10.87 -17.34 -45.22
C VAL A 42 12.25 -17.97 -45.19
N PHE A 43 12.88 -18.09 -46.35
CA PHE A 43 14.26 -18.50 -46.47
C PHE A 43 15.07 -17.45 -47.22
N ILE A 44 15.86 -16.67 -46.48
CA ILE A 44 16.83 -15.69 -47.00
C ILE A 44 18.23 -16.22 -46.68
N ARG A 45 19.13 -16.19 -47.66
CA ARG A 45 20.54 -16.53 -47.44
C ARG A 45 21.28 -15.27 -47.01
N ASP A 46 22.29 -15.42 -46.15
CA ASP A 46 23.41 -14.49 -45.95
C ASP A 46 23.91 -13.76 -47.21
N THR A 47 23.91 -14.48 -48.34
CA THR A 47 24.38 -13.95 -49.62
C THR A 47 23.36 -13.07 -50.35
N ASP A 48 22.09 -13.19 -50.00
CA ASP A 48 21.02 -12.35 -50.50
C ASP A 48 21.00 -11.11 -49.60
N LEU A 49 21.62 -10.01 -50.06
CA LEU A 49 21.70 -8.71 -49.35
C LEU A 49 20.33 -8.04 -49.17
N PHE A 50 19.42 -8.74 -48.51
CA PHE A 50 18.03 -8.42 -48.28
C PHE A 50 17.82 -7.18 -47.38
N PRO A 51 18.76 -6.76 -46.50
CA PRO A 51 18.67 -5.45 -45.87
C PRO A 51 18.44 -4.30 -46.88
N ARG A 52 19.04 -4.38 -48.08
CA ARG A 52 18.81 -3.40 -49.16
C ARG A 52 17.35 -3.37 -49.64
N ASP A 53 16.73 -4.56 -49.74
CA ASP A 53 15.34 -4.71 -50.16
C ASP A 53 14.40 -4.10 -49.08
N ILE A 54 14.71 -4.29 -47.79
CA ILE A 54 13.98 -3.65 -46.69
C ILE A 54 14.17 -2.13 -46.70
N THR A 55 15.39 -1.62 -46.86
CA THR A 55 15.63 -0.19 -46.96
C THR A 55 14.87 0.44 -48.11
N ARG A 56 14.79 -0.23 -49.27
CA ARG A 56 13.97 0.23 -50.40
C ARG A 56 12.49 0.30 -50.02
N PHE A 57 11.97 -0.76 -49.41
CA PHE A 57 10.60 -0.79 -48.89
C PHE A 57 10.31 0.32 -47.89
N LEU A 58 11.21 0.59 -46.94
CA LEU A 58 11.10 1.67 -45.95
C LEU A 58 11.21 3.08 -46.54
N ASN A 59 11.76 3.22 -47.74
CA ASN A 59 11.79 4.49 -48.47
C ASN A 59 10.56 4.68 -49.37
N SER A 60 9.61 3.74 -49.38
CA SER A 60 8.29 3.93 -49.97
C SER A 60 7.29 4.58 -48.98
N ASP A 61 6.14 5.04 -49.48
CA ASP A 61 5.09 5.67 -48.66
C ASP A 61 4.30 4.63 -47.83
N ILE A 62 4.98 4.02 -46.86
CA ILE A 62 4.43 2.96 -45.99
C ILE A 62 3.56 3.51 -44.87
N GLY A 63 3.55 4.81 -44.60
CA GLY A 63 2.82 5.44 -43.49
C GLY A 63 1.34 5.02 -43.40
N PRO A 64 0.56 5.08 -44.50
CA PRO A 64 -0.84 4.66 -44.50
C PRO A 64 -1.08 3.17 -44.21
N VAL A 65 -0.06 2.33 -44.31
CA VAL A 65 -0.11 0.88 -44.11
C VAL A 65 0.93 0.42 -43.09
N TYR A 66 1.35 1.31 -42.19
CA TYR A 66 2.52 1.09 -41.33
C TYR A 66 2.37 -0.17 -40.46
N ASN A 67 1.20 -0.40 -39.87
CA ASN A 67 0.92 -1.61 -39.10
C ASN A 67 1.12 -2.88 -39.96
N LEU A 68 0.54 -2.91 -41.16
CA LEU A 68 0.65 -4.06 -42.07
C LEU A 68 2.08 -4.23 -42.63
N ALA A 69 2.79 -3.12 -42.85
CA ALA A 69 4.20 -3.11 -43.21
C ALA A 69 5.08 -3.69 -42.09
N LYS A 70 4.81 -3.34 -40.83
CA LYS A 70 5.45 -3.96 -39.65
C LYS A 70 5.15 -5.46 -39.54
N GLN A 71 3.90 -5.86 -39.78
CA GLN A 71 3.52 -7.28 -39.77
C GLN A 71 4.29 -8.10 -40.81
N LEU A 72 4.51 -7.54 -42.01
CA LEU A 72 5.38 -8.15 -43.03
C LEU A 72 6.84 -8.16 -42.58
N ALA A 73 7.34 -7.01 -42.16
CA ALA A 73 8.72 -6.82 -41.70
C ALA A 73 9.11 -7.87 -40.64
N ARG A 74 8.28 -8.07 -39.61
CA ARG A 74 8.51 -9.07 -38.54
C ARG A 74 8.64 -10.52 -39.04
N LEU A 75 8.23 -10.85 -40.27
CA LEU A 75 8.41 -12.19 -40.85
C LEU A 75 9.81 -12.41 -41.42
N PHE A 76 10.57 -11.34 -41.68
CA PHE A 76 11.91 -11.45 -42.25
C PHE A 76 12.97 -11.63 -41.15
N PRO A 77 13.79 -12.68 -41.19
CA PRO A 77 14.88 -12.88 -40.24
C PRO A 77 16.11 -12.05 -40.65
N VAL A 78 16.00 -10.72 -40.73
CA VAL A 78 17.07 -9.87 -41.35
C VAL A 78 17.47 -8.63 -40.57
N TYR A 79 16.92 -8.36 -39.39
CA TYR A 79 17.23 -7.16 -38.59
C TYR A 79 18.53 -7.29 -37.79
N PHE A 80 19.58 -7.74 -38.47
CA PHE A 80 20.95 -7.78 -37.99
C PHE A 80 21.82 -6.99 -38.95
N ASN A 81 22.82 -6.31 -38.39
CA ASN A 81 23.74 -5.50 -39.17
C ASN A 81 24.91 -6.35 -39.69
N ASP A 82 25.22 -7.46 -39.01
CA ASP A 82 26.36 -8.34 -39.32
C ASP A 82 25.97 -9.46 -40.32
N ILE A 83 26.59 -9.47 -41.50
CA ILE A 83 26.51 -10.54 -42.50
C ILE A 83 27.57 -11.60 -42.16
N GLY A 84 27.18 -12.87 -42.03
CA GLY A 84 28.10 -13.94 -41.62
C GLY A 84 28.28 -14.09 -40.10
N ALA A 85 29.11 -15.04 -39.68
CA ALA A 85 29.59 -15.13 -38.30
C ALA A 85 30.89 -14.34 -38.13
N GLU A 86 30.86 -13.23 -37.39
CA GLU A 86 32.02 -12.40 -37.07
C GLU A 86 32.14 -12.13 -35.56
N GLY A 87 33.30 -11.60 -35.14
CA GLY A 87 33.61 -11.28 -33.75
C GLY A 87 33.41 -12.47 -32.79
N LYS A 88 32.83 -12.19 -31.61
CA LYS A 88 32.61 -13.18 -30.54
C LYS A 88 31.91 -14.45 -31.03
N LEU A 89 30.94 -14.36 -31.95
CA LEU A 89 30.21 -15.53 -32.44
C LEU A 89 31.13 -16.51 -33.19
N ARG A 90 32.08 -15.97 -33.96
CA ARG A 90 33.10 -16.75 -34.67
C ARG A 90 34.14 -17.30 -33.70
N ASP A 91 34.56 -16.50 -32.73
CA ASP A 91 35.58 -16.89 -31.75
C ASP A 91 35.08 -18.04 -30.87
N ILE A 92 33.90 -17.89 -30.26
CA ILE A 92 33.29 -18.90 -29.39
C ILE A 92 33.03 -20.20 -30.13
N SER A 93 32.46 -20.15 -31.34
CA SER A 93 32.21 -21.36 -32.13
C SER A 93 33.51 -22.03 -32.60
N THR A 94 34.60 -21.27 -32.77
CA THR A 94 35.94 -21.82 -33.08
C THR A 94 36.56 -22.48 -31.87
N MET A 95 36.52 -21.82 -30.70
CA MET A 95 36.99 -22.40 -29.45
C MET A 95 36.25 -23.70 -29.12
N LEU A 96 34.93 -23.74 -29.29
CA LEU A 96 34.10 -24.92 -29.05
C LEU A 96 34.52 -26.13 -29.91
N ASP A 97 34.83 -25.91 -31.20
CA ASP A 97 35.34 -26.95 -32.13
C ASP A 97 36.78 -27.36 -31.79
N GLU A 98 37.63 -26.40 -31.42
CA GLU A 98 39.05 -26.62 -31.14
C GLU A 98 39.32 -27.37 -29.83
N ILE A 99 38.46 -27.29 -28.81
CA ILE A 99 38.58 -28.10 -27.59
C ILE A 99 38.61 -29.60 -27.91
N THR A 100 37.93 -30.03 -28.97
CA THR A 100 37.94 -31.44 -29.40
C THR A 100 38.98 -31.74 -30.49
N ALA A 101 39.89 -30.80 -30.76
CA ALA A 101 40.78 -30.80 -31.91
C ALA A 101 40.04 -31.03 -33.24
N ARG A 102 38.80 -30.50 -33.35
CA ARG A 102 37.91 -30.62 -34.52
C ARG A 102 37.51 -32.07 -34.86
N LYS A 103 37.51 -32.95 -33.86
CA LYS A 103 37.14 -34.36 -34.02
C LYS A 103 35.66 -34.63 -33.73
N ASP A 104 34.97 -33.75 -33.02
CA ASP A 104 33.50 -33.82 -32.90
C ASP A 104 32.87 -33.41 -34.24
N VAL A 105 32.40 -34.40 -34.99
CA VAL A 105 31.86 -34.23 -36.33
C VAL A 105 30.62 -33.32 -36.34
N LEU A 106 29.79 -33.38 -35.29
CA LEU A 106 28.56 -32.59 -35.20
C LEU A 106 28.90 -31.11 -34.94
N ILE A 107 29.75 -30.84 -33.94
CA ILE A 107 30.19 -29.47 -33.62
C ILE A 107 31.01 -28.86 -34.77
N HIS A 108 31.86 -29.66 -35.41
CA HIS A 108 32.60 -29.21 -36.58
C HIS A 108 31.66 -28.81 -37.73
N CYS A 109 30.63 -29.62 -38.00
CA CYS A 109 29.60 -29.33 -38.99
C CYS A 109 28.83 -28.05 -38.63
N LEU A 110 28.38 -27.94 -37.38
CA LEU A 110 27.65 -26.78 -36.87
C LEU A 110 28.47 -25.48 -36.99
N ARG A 111 29.76 -25.50 -36.62
CA ARG A 111 30.65 -24.35 -36.79
C ARG A 111 30.83 -23.99 -38.27
N LYS A 112 31.11 -24.98 -39.11
CA LYS A 112 31.29 -24.73 -40.55
C LYS A 112 30.03 -24.16 -41.16
N GLN A 113 28.88 -24.67 -40.76
CA GLN A 113 27.60 -24.16 -41.21
C GLN A 113 27.38 -22.74 -40.68
N SER A 114 27.57 -22.45 -39.40
CA SER A 114 27.39 -21.10 -38.86
C SER A 114 28.33 -20.04 -39.47
N HIS A 115 29.54 -20.46 -39.90
CA HIS A 115 30.52 -19.57 -40.55
C HIS A 115 30.21 -19.31 -42.03
N VAL A 116 29.58 -20.26 -42.73
CA VAL A 116 29.37 -20.22 -44.18
C VAL A 116 27.93 -19.84 -44.53
N GLU A 117 26.98 -20.33 -43.74
CA GLU A 117 25.55 -20.10 -43.82
C GLU A 117 25.09 -19.41 -42.54
N SER A 118 24.80 -18.12 -42.65
CA SER A 118 24.10 -17.44 -41.59
C SER A 118 22.60 -17.41 -41.95
N SER A 119 21.81 -18.00 -41.05
CA SER A 119 20.41 -18.33 -41.20
C SER A 119 19.82 -18.57 -39.81
N ASN A 120 18.58 -18.18 -39.57
CA ASN A 120 17.87 -18.50 -38.32
C ASN A 120 17.73 -20.02 -38.09
N ARG A 121 17.85 -20.86 -39.13
CA ARG A 121 17.94 -22.32 -39.00
C ARG A 121 19.15 -22.79 -38.20
N THR A 122 20.21 -21.99 -38.11
CA THR A 122 21.37 -22.30 -37.28
C THR A 122 20.99 -22.32 -35.80
N ILE A 123 19.97 -21.55 -35.37
CA ILE A 123 19.39 -21.68 -34.03
C ILE A 123 18.73 -23.04 -33.89
N CYS A 124 17.84 -23.42 -34.81
CA CYS A 124 17.19 -24.74 -34.76
C CYS A 124 18.19 -25.90 -34.81
N PHE A 125 19.29 -25.77 -35.55
CA PHE A 125 20.37 -26.75 -35.57
C PHE A 125 21.13 -26.77 -34.24
N MET A 126 21.34 -25.60 -33.62
CA MET A 126 21.93 -25.50 -32.30
C MET A 126 21.01 -26.12 -31.23
N GLU A 127 19.71 -25.83 -31.23
CA GLU A 127 18.71 -26.45 -30.36
C GLU A 127 18.65 -27.97 -30.55
N ALA A 128 18.69 -28.44 -31.80
CA ALA A 128 18.78 -29.87 -32.10
C ALA A 128 20.06 -30.49 -31.54
N THR A 129 21.18 -29.77 -31.59
CA THR A 129 22.46 -30.18 -31.01
C THR A 129 22.39 -30.26 -29.49
N LEU A 130 21.79 -29.25 -28.82
CA LEU A 130 21.56 -29.22 -27.38
C LEU A 130 20.63 -30.35 -26.93
N ASN A 131 19.53 -30.58 -27.66
CA ASN A 131 18.60 -31.68 -27.41
C ASN A 131 19.27 -33.05 -27.62
N PHE A 132 20.13 -33.19 -28.63
CA PHE A 132 20.93 -34.39 -28.82
C PHE A 132 21.92 -34.60 -27.66
N TRP A 133 22.63 -33.57 -27.21
CA TRP A 133 23.51 -33.64 -26.04
C TRP A 133 22.77 -33.99 -24.75
N LYS A 134 21.52 -33.53 -24.61
CA LYS A 134 20.62 -33.88 -23.50
C LYS A 134 20.09 -35.33 -23.58
N THR A 135 19.72 -35.83 -24.76
CA THR A 135 18.94 -37.07 -24.90
C THR A 135 19.73 -38.26 -25.47
N ARG A 136 20.89 -38.01 -26.09
CA ARG A 136 21.64 -38.93 -26.95
C ARG A 136 20.89 -39.43 -28.19
N ASP A 137 19.71 -38.87 -28.47
CA ASP A 137 18.89 -39.26 -29.60
C ASP A 137 19.31 -38.51 -30.87
N ARG A 138 19.94 -39.23 -31.80
CA ARG A 138 20.45 -38.65 -33.04
C ARG A 138 19.33 -38.14 -33.96
N ARG A 139 18.08 -38.60 -33.79
CA ARG A 139 16.94 -38.17 -34.61
C ARG A 139 16.71 -36.65 -34.58
N TYR A 140 17.10 -35.97 -33.50
CA TYR A 140 16.99 -34.51 -33.41
C TYR A 140 17.85 -33.78 -34.46
N VAL A 141 19.05 -34.28 -34.76
CA VAL A 141 20.00 -33.62 -35.68
C VAL A 141 19.89 -34.07 -37.13
N GLU A 142 19.19 -35.19 -37.39
CA GLU A 142 18.98 -35.75 -38.74
C GLU A 142 18.51 -34.73 -39.80
N PRO A 143 17.57 -33.79 -39.51
CA PRO A 143 17.11 -32.82 -40.50
C PRO A 143 18.16 -31.78 -40.90
N PHE A 144 19.22 -31.63 -40.12
CA PHE A 144 20.17 -30.52 -40.22
C PHE A 144 21.52 -30.93 -40.81
N VAL A 145 21.87 -32.22 -40.79
CA VAL A 145 23.14 -32.72 -41.32
C VAL A 145 22.96 -33.58 -42.57
N PRO A 146 23.92 -33.59 -43.51
CA PRO A 146 23.92 -34.54 -44.63
C PRO A 146 23.92 -36.00 -44.16
N PRO A 147 23.32 -36.95 -44.91
CA PRO A 147 23.29 -38.38 -44.53
C PRO A 147 24.68 -38.98 -44.25
N THR A 148 25.71 -38.50 -44.96
CA THR A 148 27.10 -38.92 -44.78
C THR A 148 27.72 -38.44 -43.46
N ILE A 149 27.30 -37.28 -42.98
CA ILE A 149 27.69 -36.74 -41.67
C ILE A 149 26.86 -37.42 -40.57
N TYR A 150 25.55 -37.58 -40.79
CA TYR A 150 24.64 -38.26 -39.86
C TYR A 150 25.13 -39.66 -39.46
N ALA A 151 25.57 -40.46 -40.44
CA ALA A 151 26.10 -41.80 -40.21
C ALA A 151 27.35 -41.83 -39.31
N ARG A 152 28.10 -40.72 -39.22
CA ARG A 152 29.33 -40.57 -38.43
C ARG A 152 29.11 -39.98 -37.03
N ILE A 153 27.88 -39.56 -36.70
CA ILE A 153 27.54 -39.06 -35.37
C ILE A 153 27.32 -40.25 -34.44
N GLU A 154 28.11 -40.35 -33.38
CA GLU A 154 28.00 -41.38 -32.35
C GLU A 154 27.08 -40.90 -31.22
N SER A 155 26.25 -41.78 -30.64
CA SER A 155 25.37 -41.47 -29.49
C SER A 155 26.07 -41.57 -28.13
N THR A 156 27.29 -42.11 -28.11
CA THR A 156 28.10 -42.40 -26.92
C THR A 156 29.56 -42.24 -27.29
N GLY A 157 30.45 -41.96 -26.34
CA GLY A 157 31.88 -41.77 -26.61
C GLY A 157 32.45 -40.51 -25.96
N PRO A 158 33.75 -40.25 -26.16
CA PRO A 158 34.50 -39.23 -25.42
C PRO A 158 34.00 -37.80 -25.65
N TYR A 159 33.27 -37.55 -26.74
CA TYR A 159 32.72 -36.22 -27.05
C TYR A 159 31.27 -36.03 -26.60
N ILE A 160 30.58 -37.10 -26.17
CA ILE A 160 29.14 -37.07 -25.84
C ILE A 160 28.90 -37.40 -24.38
N ASP A 161 29.64 -38.37 -23.80
CA ASP A 161 29.34 -38.89 -22.47
C ASP A 161 29.51 -37.85 -21.35
N GLY A 162 30.58 -37.06 -21.39
CA GLY A 162 30.83 -36.01 -20.41
C GLY A 162 29.82 -34.87 -20.48
N VAL A 163 29.52 -34.41 -21.70
CA VAL A 163 28.53 -33.34 -21.95
C VAL A 163 27.12 -33.78 -21.54
N PHE A 164 26.70 -35.00 -21.88
CA PHE A 164 25.40 -35.55 -21.46
C PHE A 164 25.22 -35.55 -19.93
N LYS A 165 26.28 -35.88 -19.18
CA LYS A 165 26.24 -35.83 -17.70
C LYS A 165 26.01 -34.40 -17.20
N VAL A 166 26.64 -33.40 -17.81
CA VAL A 166 26.43 -31.99 -17.45
C VAL A 166 24.98 -31.58 -17.71
N PHE A 167 24.45 -31.85 -18.89
CA PHE A 167 23.06 -31.52 -19.25
C PHE A 167 22.05 -32.22 -18.33
N SER A 168 22.26 -33.50 -18.00
CA SER A 168 21.40 -34.23 -17.05
C SER A 168 21.39 -33.59 -15.66
N LYS A 169 22.56 -33.13 -15.17
CA LYS A 169 22.67 -32.44 -13.87
C LYS A 169 22.07 -31.04 -13.88
N LEU A 170 22.08 -30.34 -15.01
CA LEU A 170 21.39 -29.06 -15.15
C LEU A 170 19.86 -29.25 -15.06
N GLU A 171 19.31 -30.31 -15.65
CA GLU A 171 17.87 -30.64 -15.50
C GLU A 171 17.50 -31.04 -14.07
N GLU A 172 18.33 -31.82 -13.37
CA GLU A 172 18.12 -32.12 -11.93
C GLU A 172 18.06 -30.84 -11.08
N LYS A 173 18.77 -29.79 -11.49
CA LYS A 173 18.76 -28.47 -10.86
C LYS A 173 17.63 -27.55 -11.36
N GLY A 174 16.69 -28.08 -12.14
CA GLY A 174 15.49 -27.38 -12.60
C GLY A 174 15.69 -26.48 -13.83
N VAL A 175 16.74 -26.67 -14.61
CA VAL A 175 16.94 -25.94 -15.89
C VAL A 175 16.24 -26.69 -17.02
N VAL A 176 15.29 -26.05 -17.69
CA VAL A 176 14.59 -26.59 -18.86
C VAL A 176 15.40 -26.32 -20.12
N ILE A 177 15.83 -27.37 -20.82
CA ILE A 177 16.72 -27.27 -21.97
C ILE A 177 15.95 -27.58 -23.26
N PRO A 178 16.03 -26.73 -24.31
CA PRO A 178 16.91 -25.56 -24.46
C PRO A 178 16.35 -24.23 -23.94
N ASP A 179 15.08 -24.16 -23.55
CA ASP A 179 14.33 -22.92 -23.34
C ASP A 179 14.96 -21.96 -22.30
N ASP A 180 15.38 -22.47 -21.13
CA ASP A 180 15.98 -21.64 -20.07
C ASP A 180 17.40 -21.17 -20.40
N LEU A 181 18.08 -21.82 -21.35
CA LEU A 181 19.48 -21.51 -21.69
C LEU A 181 19.62 -20.19 -22.45
N ALA A 182 18.59 -19.75 -23.17
CA ALA A 182 18.62 -18.49 -23.91
C ALA A 182 18.77 -17.28 -22.98
N GLY A 183 18.24 -17.35 -21.74
CA GLY A 183 18.21 -16.23 -20.78
C GLY A 183 19.07 -16.40 -19.53
N ILE A 184 19.86 -17.47 -19.42
CA ILE A 184 20.70 -17.70 -18.23
C ILE A 184 21.89 -16.74 -18.19
N ARG A 185 22.05 -15.99 -17.08
CA ARG A 185 23.23 -15.14 -16.85
C ARG A 185 24.50 -15.97 -16.74
N GLU A 186 25.60 -15.48 -17.29
CA GLU A 186 26.91 -16.17 -17.29
C GLU A 186 27.36 -16.52 -15.85
N GLU A 187 27.16 -15.62 -14.88
CA GLU A 187 27.48 -15.84 -13.45
C GLU A 187 26.70 -17.03 -12.86
N ARG A 188 25.40 -17.14 -13.19
CA ARG A 188 24.54 -18.25 -12.74
C ARG A 188 24.92 -19.54 -13.43
N LEU A 189 25.24 -19.49 -14.72
CA LEU A 189 25.71 -20.64 -15.49
C LEU A 189 27.02 -21.17 -14.91
N GLU A 190 27.99 -20.31 -14.59
CA GLU A 190 29.26 -20.69 -13.97
C GLU A 190 29.06 -21.33 -12.60
N SER A 191 28.17 -20.77 -11.76
CA SER A 191 27.80 -21.37 -10.47
C SER A 191 27.19 -22.77 -10.65
N LEU A 192 26.24 -22.94 -11.56
CA LEU A 192 25.60 -24.24 -11.82
C LEU A 192 26.61 -25.29 -12.32
N LEU A 193 27.54 -24.89 -13.19
CA LEU A 193 28.59 -25.76 -13.73
C LEU A 193 29.70 -26.07 -12.72
N GLY A 194 30.02 -25.14 -11.82
CA GLY A 194 31.03 -25.29 -10.77
C GLY A 194 30.71 -26.40 -9.78
N ASP A 195 29.42 -26.55 -9.45
CA ASP A 195 28.90 -27.54 -8.51
C ASP A 195 28.88 -28.99 -9.05
N ILE A 196 29.16 -29.21 -10.34
CA ILE A 196 29.09 -30.54 -10.95
C ILE A 196 30.45 -31.26 -10.78
N GLY A 197 30.58 -32.08 -9.73
CA GLY A 197 31.85 -32.69 -9.33
C GLY A 197 32.42 -33.80 -10.23
N GLU A 198 31.62 -34.44 -11.08
CA GLU A 198 31.98 -35.70 -11.78
C GLU A 198 32.26 -35.57 -13.30
N VAL A 199 32.65 -34.38 -13.76
CA VAL A 199 32.88 -34.12 -15.19
C VAL A 199 34.21 -33.41 -15.44
N SER A 200 34.87 -33.75 -16.55
CA SER A 200 36.14 -33.14 -16.98
C SER A 200 36.02 -31.63 -17.16
N VAL A 201 37.11 -30.89 -16.95
CA VAL A 201 37.16 -29.43 -17.17
C VAL A 201 36.83 -29.09 -18.63
N SER A 202 37.27 -29.93 -19.56
CA SER A 202 37.00 -29.79 -21.00
C SER A 202 35.51 -29.87 -21.31
N ASP A 203 34.78 -30.84 -20.77
CA ASP A 203 33.35 -31.00 -21.04
C ASP A 203 32.52 -29.87 -20.42
N ARG A 204 32.89 -29.37 -19.23
CA ARG A 204 32.25 -28.19 -18.63
C ARG A 204 32.42 -26.95 -19.49
N GLU A 205 33.63 -26.71 -19.99
CA GLU A 205 33.90 -25.58 -20.87
C GLU A 205 33.18 -25.72 -22.22
N ARG A 206 33.05 -26.94 -22.76
CA ARG A 206 32.24 -27.19 -23.97
C ARG A 206 30.78 -26.85 -23.76
N VAL A 207 30.19 -27.20 -22.61
CA VAL A 207 28.81 -26.81 -22.30
C VAL A 207 28.71 -25.30 -22.16
N ARG A 208 29.64 -24.65 -21.44
CA ARG A 208 29.66 -23.19 -21.28
C ARG A 208 29.71 -22.47 -22.63
N LEU A 209 30.66 -22.84 -23.49
CA LEU A 209 30.81 -22.27 -24.84
C LEU A 209 29.62 -22.59 -25.74
N ALA A 210 29.01 -23.77 -25.63
CA ALA A 210 27.80 -24.10 -26.37
C ALA A 210 26.60 -23.25 -25.92
N VAL A 211 26.42 -23.02 -24.62
CA VAL A 211 25.36 -22.12 -24.13
C VAL A 211 25.60 -20.69 -24.61
N ILE A 212 26.82 -20.17 -24.49
CA ILE A 212 27.18 -18.84 -25.02
C ILE A 212 26.98 -18.76 -26.53
N PHE A 213 27.34 -19.82 -27.27
CA PHE A 213 27.14 -19.86 -28.72
C PHE A 213 25.65 -19.86 -29.09
N PHE A 214 24.83 -20.61 -28.36
CA PHE A 214 23.38 -20.61 -28.50
C PHE A 214 22.80 -19.22 -28.22
N GLN A 215 23.20 -18.57 -27.12
CA GLN A 215 22.80 -17.20 -26.78
C GLN A 215 23.16 -16.21 -27.89
N LEU A 216 24.40 -16.23 -28.38
CA LEU A 216 24.84 -15.33 -29.46
C LEU A 216 24.07 -15.57 -30.78
N LEU A 217 23.76 -16.82 -31.13
CA LEU A 217 22.90 -17.14 -32.27
C LEU A 217 21.48 -16.65 -32.04
N TYR A 218 20.93 -16.88 -30.85
CA TYR A 218 19.59 -16.45 -30.47
C TYR A 218 19.46 -14.92 -30.53
N HIS A 219 20.44 -14.17 -30.01
CA HIS A 219 20.49 -12.71 -30.04
C HIS A 219 20.60 -12.16 -31.45
N LYS A 220 21.25 -12.90 -32.37
CA LYS A 220 21.41 -12.48 -33.75
C LYS A 220 20.08 -12.50 -34.52
N TYR A 221 19.24 -13.51 -34.29
CA TYR A 221 18.03 -13.71 -35.12
C TYR A 221 16.70 -13.53 -34.38
N ASN A 222 16.70 -13.37 -33.05
CA ASN A 222 15.49 -13.14 -32.28
C ASN A 222 15.42 -11.69 -31.76
N LEU A 223 14.22 -11.10 -31.84
CA LEU A 223 13.93 -9.72 -31.44
C LEU A 223 13.49 -9.62 -29.97
N ASP A 224 13.22 -10.77 -29.32
CA ASP A 224 12.60 -10.85 -27.99
C ASP A 224 13.57 -10.84 -26.81
N PHE A 225 14.85 -10.49 -27.01
CA PHE A 225 15.88 -10.61 -25.96
C PHE A 225 16.24 -9.30 -25.23
N VAL A 226 16.51 -9.42 -23.92
CA VAL A 226 16.52 -8.34 -22.90
C VAL A 226 17.89 -7.64 -22.69
N GLU A 227 19.00 -8.12 -23.24
CA GLU A 227 20.30 -7.38 -23.15
C GLU A 227 20.44 -6.29 -24.22
N MET A 228 19.71 -5.19 -24.03
CA MET A 228 19.76 -4.01 -24.91
C MET A 228 21.14 -3.33 -24.96
N ASP A 229 21.92 -3.39 -23.87
CA ASP A 229 23.20 -2.69 -23.76
C ASP A 229 24.22 -3.14 -24.82
N ASN A 230 24.28 -4.45 -25.08
CA ASN A 230 25.19 -5.04 -26.07
C ASN A 230 24.82 -4.66 -27.51
N TYR A 231 23.53 -4.46 -27.79
CA TYR A 231 23.05 -4.00 -29.10
C TYR A 231 23.27 -2.49 -29.28
N LEU A 232 22.92 -1.69 -28.26
CA LEU A 232 23.11 -0.25 -28.26
C LEU A 232 24.59 0.16 -28.39
N ALA A 233 25.50 -0.62 -27.82
CA ALA A 233 26.95 -0.41 -27.94
C ALA A 233 27.49 -0.61 -29.37
N ARG A 234 26.75 -1.32 -30.24
CA ARG A 234 27.13 -1.55 -31.65
C ARG A 234 26.54 -0.51 -32.60
N LEU A 235 25.55 0.25 -32.16
CA LEU A 235 25.00 1.36 -32.93
C LEU A 235 25.91 2.57 -32.80
N ASP A 236 26.17 3.25 -33.91
CA ASP A 236 26.95 4.49 -33.91
C ASP A 236 26.15 5.61 -33.20
N GLU A 237 26.64 6.07 -32.04
CA GLU A 237 26.01 7.16 -31.27
C GLU A 237 25.92 8.47 -32.07
N GLY A 238 26.79 8.66 -33.09
CA GLY A 238 26.71 9.79 -34.02
C GLY A 238 25.63 9.63 -35.10
N ALA A 239 25.22 8.40 -35.42
CA ALA A 239 24.17 8.12 -36.40
C ALA A 239 22.76 8.17 -35.81
N PHE A 240 22.62 7.86 -34.51
CA PHE A 240 21.36 7.76 -33.77
C PHE A 240 21.34 8.61 -32.48
N PRO A 241 20.83 9.86 -32.52
CA PRO A 241 20.74 10.72 -31.34
C PRO A 241 19.78 10.22 -30.24
N GLU A 242 18.96 9.20 -30.52
CA GLU A 242 18.04 8.57 -29.56
C GLU A 242 18.73 7.53 -28.66
N VAL A 243 19.92 7.01 -29.02
CA VAL A 243 20.62 5.97 -28.24
C VAL A 243 20.89 6.40 -26.79
N PRO A 244 21.38 7.62 -26.51
CA PRO A 244 21.53 8.11 -25.13
C PRO A 244 20.20 8.16 -24.36
N ARG A 245 19.10 8.56 -25.01
CA ARG A 245 17.76 8.61 -24.39
C ARG A 245 17.24 7.22 -24.04
N ILE A 246 17.48 6.23 -24.90
CA ILE A 246 17.12 4.85 -24.63
C ILE A 246 17.93 4.29 -23.46
N LYS A 247 19.25 4.53 -23.40
CA LYS A 247 20.09 4.14 -22.25
C LYS A 247 19.59 4.77 -20.94
N GLU A 248 19.21 6.05 -20.98
CA GLU A 248 18.62 6.75 -19.84
C GLU A 248 17.26 6.14 -19.43
N ALA A 249 16.41 5.80 -20.40
CA ALA A 249 15.12 5.16 -20.16
C ALA A 249 15.28 3.77 -19.54
N LEU A 250 16.22 2.97 -20.01
CA LEU A 250 16.52 1.64 -19.47
C LEU A 250 17.03 1.70 -18.02
N SER A 251 17.74 2.78 -17.67
CA SER A 251 18.28 3.02 -16.32
C SER A 251 17.23 3.49 -15.30
N GLU A 252 16.02 3.85 -15.73
CA GLU A 252 14.95 4.32 -14.83
C GLU A 252 14.44 3.17 -13.94
N PRO A 253 14.42 3.31 -12.60
CA PRO A 253 13.94 2.24 -11.71
C PRO A 253 12.41 2.11 -11.70
N ASP A 254 11.65 3.19 -11.93
CA ASP A 254 10.19 3.14 -11.94
C ASP A 254 9.65 2.63 -13.28
N SER A 255 8.93 1.50 -13.27
CA SER A 255 8.42 0.88 -14.50
C SER A 255 7.49 1.78 -15.31
N LYS A 256 6.66 2.62 -14.66
CA LYS A 256 5.72 3.52 -15.35
C LYS A 256 6.47 4.63 -16.08
N LYS A 257 7.46 5.27 -15.43
CA LYS A 257 8.33 6.28 -16.05
C LYS A 257 9.20 5.66 -17.15
N LYS A 258 9.76 4.48 -16.92
CA LYS A 258 10.51 3.71 -17.92
C LYS A 258 9.66 3.47 -19.16
N LEU A 259 8.45 2.95 -19.00
CA LEU A 259 7.52 2.72 -20.10
C LEU A 259 7.23 4.03 -20.87
N TYR A 260 6.94 5.12 -20.16
CA TYR A 260 6.67 6.41 -20.81
C TYR A 260 7.86 6.89 -21.65
N LYS A 261 9.09 6.87 -21.10
CA LYS A 261 10.31 7.25 -21.81
C LYS A 261 10.58 6.35 -23.02
N LEU A 262 10.35 5.05 -22.91
CA LEU A 262 10.53 4.12 -24.04
C LEU A 262 9.48 4.34 -25.14
N LEU A 263 8.23 4.67 -24.79
CA LEU A 263 7.20 5.05 -25.77
C LEU A 263 7.56 6.37 -26.49
N ASP A 264 8.19 7.34 -25.81
CA ASP A 264 8.72 8.55 -26.46
C ASP A 264 9.85 8.22 -27.44
N CYS A 265 10.78 7.34 -27.05
CA CYS A 265 11.85 6.89 -27.94
C CYS A 265 11.28 6.17 -29.18
N LEU A 266 10.25 5.33 -29.01
CA LEU A 266 9.56 4.70 -30.14
C LEU A 266 8.89 5.70 -31.08
N ASP A 267 8.35 6.80 -30.56
CA ASP A 267 7.74 7.85 -31.39
C ASP A 267 8.77 8.53 -32.30
N SER A 268 9.95 8.84 -31.75
CA SER A 268 11.08 9.33 -32.52
C SER A 268 11.55 8.33 -33.58
N LEU A 269 11.67 7.05 -33.22
CA LEU A 269 12.06 6.00 -34.17
C LEU A 269 11.03 5.82 -35.28
N LYS A 270 9.74 5.81 -34.95
CA LYS A 270 8.66 5.76 -35.93
C LYS A 270 8.71 6.96 -36.87
N SER A 271 8.93 8.16 -36.34
CA SER A 271 9.05 9.39 -37.13
C SER A 271 10.24 9.32 -38.09
N LEU A 272 11.36 8.74 -37.65
CA LEU A 272 12.53 8.50 -38.50
C LEU A 272 12.23 7.47 -39.61
N ILE A 273 11.59 6.35 -39.27
CA ILE A 273 11.20 5.30 -40.22
C ILE A 273 10.26 5.85 -41.29
N LEU A 274 9.28 6.67 -40.90
CA LEU A 274 8.28 7.27 -41.79
C LEU A 274 8.75 8.56 -42.47
N SER A 275 9.98 9.00 -42.22
CA SER A 275 10.54 10.22 -42.80
C SER A 275 10.55 10.14 -44.34
N GLN A 276 10.27 11.26 -45.01
CA GLN A 276 10.43 11.35 -46.47
C GLN A 276 11.91 11.39 -46.91
N LEU A 277 12.83 11.57 -45.96
CA LEU A 277 14.27 11.56 -46.25
C LEU A 277 14.76 10.14 -46.51
N SER A 278 15.62 10.00 -47.52
CA SER A 278 16.43 8.80 -47.75
C SER A 278 17.83 9.02 -47.17
N TYR A 279 18.39 7.99 -46.54
CA TYR A 279 19.75 8.03 -45.99
C TYR A 279 20.67 7.11 -46.78
N GLU A 280 21.95 7.49 -46.86
CA GLU A 280 22.97 6.68 -47.51
C GLU A 280 23.25 5.43 -46.67
N ALA A 281 23.28 4.27 -47.33
CA ALA A 281 23.62 3.00 -46.69
C ALA A 281 25.15 2.86 -46.63
N ARG A 282 25.67 2.54 -45.45
CA ARG A 282 27.07 2.17 -45.26
C ARG A 282 27.19 0.65 -45.35
N GLU A 283 27.97 0.18 -46.32
CA GLU A 283 28.13 -1.24 -46.60
C GLU A 283 29.61 -1.64 -46.59
N ASP A 284 30.02 -2.39 -45.57
CA ASP A 284 31.38 -2.91 -45.43
C ASP A 284 31.38 -4.43 -45.74
N ILE A 285 31.07 -4.81 -46.99
CA ILE A 285 30.80 -6.21 -47.39
C ILE A 285 31.95 -6.83 -48.20
N PHE A 286 32.50 -7.95 -47.72
CA PHE A 286 33.61 -8.68 -48.33
C PHE A 286 33.17 -10.04 -48.88
N LYS A 287 33.71 -10.42 -50.04
CA LYS A 287 33.47 -11.72 -50.69
C LYS A 287 34.65 -12.66 -50.46
N LYS A 288 34.40 -13.84 -49.90
CA LYS A 288 35.43 -14.89 -49.68
C LYS A 288 35.34 -15.94 -50.78
N ARG A 289 36.46 -16.23 -51.46
CA ARG A 289 36.59 -17.38 -52.37
C ARG A 289 37.07 -18.59 -51.58
N HIS A 290 36.20 -19.57 -51.33
CA HIS A 290 36.61 -20.89 -50.86
C HIS A 290 37.04 -21.73 -52.06
N PHE A 291 38.34 -21.97 -52.22
CA PHE A 291 38.93 -22.68 -53.38
C PHE A 291 38.60 -24.20 -53.43
N ALA A 292 37.95 -24.78 -52.42
CA ALA A 292 37.70 -26.22 -52.35
C ALA A 292 36.27 -26.65 -52.69
N LEU A 293 35.29 -25.74 -52.64
CA LEU A 293 33.87 -25.97 -52.92
C LEU A 293 33.30 -24.61 -53.38
N ASP A 294 32.72 -24.54 -54.58
CA ASP A 294 32.15 -23.35 -55.24
C ASP A 294 30.95 -22.71 -54.48
N ILE A 295 31.09 -22.44 -53.18
CA ILE A 295 30.09 -21.81 -52.33
C ILE A 295 30.53 -20.36 -52.12
N PRO A 296 29.88 -19.38 -52.78
CA PRO A 296 30.16 -17.97 -52.52
C PRO A 296 29.77 -17.64 -51.08
N SER A 297 30.73 -17.15 -50.30
CA SER A 297 30.54 -16.71 -48.91
C SER A 297 30.80 -15.20 -48.81
N MET A 298 29.94 -14.49 -48.07
CA MET A 298 30.08 -13.06 -47.80
C MET A 298 30.12 -12.82 -46.29
N TYR A 299 30.85 -11.80 -45.86
CA TYR A 299 30.90 -11.32 -44.48
C TYR A 299 31.05 -9.80 -44.47
N GLY A 300 30.62 -9.14 -43.39
CA GLY A 300 30.70 -7.69 -43.28
C GLY A 300 29.51 -7.10 -42.54
N SER A 301 29.29 -5.78 -42.70
CA SER A 301 28.16 -5.09 -42.07
C SER A 301 27.35 -4.23 -43.04
N TYR A 302 26.04 -4.13 -42.78
CA TYR A 302 25.11 -3.22 -43.45
C TYR A 302 24.46 -2.29 -42.43
N HIS A 303 24.52 -0.98 -42.69
CA HIS A 303 23.90 0.03 -41.85
C HIS A 303 23.15 1.06 -42.69
N GLU A 304 21.88 1.26 -42.41
CA GLU A 304 21.07 2.36 -42.94
C GLU A 304 20.10 2.83 -41.86
N LYS A 305 19.87 4.15 -41.76
CA LYS A 305 19.18 4.73 -40.61
C LYS A 305 17.76 4.22 -40.41
N LYS A 306 16.94 4.07 -41.45
CA LYS A 306 15.57 3.56 -41.30
C LYS A 306 15.56 2.07 -40.97
N PHE A 307 16.44 1.30 -41.61
CA PHE A 307 16.61 -0.13 -41.34
C PHE A 307 17.01 -0.40 -39.88
N ASP A 308 18.06 0.28 -39.40
CA ASP A 308 18.56 0.17 -38.03
C ASP A 308 17.48 0.64 -37.03
N ALA A 309 16.75 1.72 -37.36
CA ALA A 309 15.64 2.21 -36.54
C ALA A 309 14.50 1.18 -36.41
N LEU A 310 14.12 0.51 -37.50
CA LEU A 310 13.09 -0.52 -37.47
C LEU A 310 13.51 -1.72 -36.62
N GLY A 311 14.76 -2.18 -36.76
CA GLY A 311 15.30 -3.25 -35.94
C GLY A 311 15.36 -2.89 -34.46
N LEU A 312 15.71 -1.65 -34.13
CA LEU A 312 15.70 -1.14 -32.75
C LEU A 312 14.28 -1.00 -32.20
N ALA A 313 13.34 -0.52 -33.01
CA ALA A 313 11.93 -0.38 -32.63
C ALA A 313 11.33 -1.73 -32.21
N PHE A 314 11.54 -2.80 -32.98
CA PHE A 314 11.00 -4.11 -32.62
C PHE A 314 11.52 -4.66 -31.28
N ARG A 315 12.79 -4.40 -30.94
CA ARG A 315 13.38 -4.81 -29.66
C ARG A 315 12.81 -4.01 -28.50
N ILE A 316 12.65 -2.69 -28.67
CA ILE A 316 12.01 -1.82 -27.67
C ILE A 316 10.54 -2.20 -27.47
N GLU A 317 9.83 -2.54 -28.54
CA GLU A 317 8.43 -2.99 -28.48
C GLU A 317 8.26 -4.27 -27.63
N SER A 318 9.19 -5.23 -27.77
CA SER A 318 9.18 -6.45 -26.94
C SER A 318 9.36 -6.12 -25.45
N LEU A 319 10.31 -5.24 -25.12
CA LEU A 319 10.50 -4.75 -23.75
C LEU A 319 9.26 -4.00 -23.22
N ILE A 320 8.63 -3.18 -24.05
CA ILE A 320 7.43 -2.44 -23.69
C ILE A 320 6.26 -3.37 -23.37
N ASN A 321 6.07 -4.45 -24.13
CA ASN A 321 5.04 -5.44 -23.85
C ASN A 321 5.22 -6.07 -22.45
N VAL A 322 6.47 -6.42 -22.08
CA VAL A 322 6.80 -6.91 -20.73
C VAL A 322 6.51 -5.86 -19.65
N LEU A 323 6.86 -4.59 -19.90
CA LEU A 323 6.57 -3.50 -18.95
C LEU A 323 5.06 -3.25 -18.79
N PHE A 324 4.26 -3.42 -19.85
CA PHE A 324 2.80 -3.34 -19.74
C PHE A 324 2.23 -4.45 -18.86
N GLU A 325 2.73 -5.68 -19.00
CA GLU A 325 2.36 -6.79 -18.12
C GLU A 325 2.66 -6.46 -16.65
N GLU A 326 3.87 -5.98 -16.36
CA GLU A 326 4.28 -5.57 -15.01
C GLU A 326 3.37 -4.45 -14.44
N ILE A 327 2.99 -3.46 -15.26
CA ILE A 327 2.15 -2.34 -14.82
C ILE A 327 0.69 -2.75 -14.61
N ILE A 328 0.20 -3.76 -15.35
CA ILE A 328 -1.11 -4.38 -15.13
C ILE A 328 -1.10 -5.21 -13.84
N GLU A 329 -0.03 -5.96 -13.56
CA GLU A 329 0.07 -6.76 -12.32
C GLU A 329 0.14 -5.89 -11.06
N LYS A 330 0.75 -4.70 -11.15
CA LYS A 330 0.86 -3.75 -10.05
C LYS A 330 -0.45 -3.04 -9.66
N ILE A 331 -1.53 -3.15 -10.44
CA ILE A 331 -2.81 -2.54 -10.06
C ILE A 331 -3.67 -3.54 -9.28
N ASP A 332 -4.15 -3.11 -8.11
CA ASP A 332 -5.16 -3.87 -7.38
C ASP A 332 -6.52 -3.72 -8.07
N LEU A 333 -6.93 -4.77 -8.79
CA LEU A 333 -8.24 -4.87 -9.43
C LEU A 333 -9.21 -5.76 -8.62
N THR A 334 -8.89 -6.14 -7.38
CA THR A 334 -9.85 -6.89 -6.54
C THR A 334 -11.04 -6.02 -6.13
N LEU A 335 -10.81 -4.70 -6.04
CA LEU A 335 -11.79 -3.69 -5.66
C LEU A 335 -11.69 -2.47 -6.57
N ILE A 336 -12.68 -2.29 -7.46
CA ILE A 336 -12.75 -1.09 -8.30
C ILE A 336 -13.60 -0.03 -7.62
N THR A 337 -12.97 1.08 -7.24
CA THR A 337 -13.62 2.30 -6.74
C THR A 337 -13.34 3.47 -7.69
N LYS A 338 -13.84 4.67 -7.36
CA LYS A 338 -13.54 5.87 -8.15
C LYS A 338 -12.04 6.18 -8.20
N ALA A 339 -11.31 5.91 -7.11
CA ALA A 339 -9.85 6.06 -7.07
C ALA A 339 -9.16 5.08 -8.03
N THR A 340 -9.65 3.84 -8.13
CA THR A 340 -9.15 2.84 -9.08
C THR A 340 -9.36 3.28 -10.53
N PHE A 341 -10.47 3.94 -10.87
CA PHE A 341 -10.70 4.42 -12.23
C PHE A 341 -9.70 5.50 -12.68
N PHE A 342 -9.23 6.39 -11.79
CA PHE A 342 -8.13 7.31 -12.14
C PHE A 342 -6.86 6.55 -12.53
N GLN A 343 -6.53 5.48 -11.80
CA GLN A 343 -5.37 4.64 -12.10
C GLN A 343 -5.52 3.83 -13.38
N ILE A 344 -6.73 3.37 -13.68
CA ILE A 344 -7.05 2.68 -14.92
C ILE A 344 -6.92 3.65 -16.10
N TYR A 345 -7.49 4.85 -16.00
CA TYR A 345 -7.41 5.89 -17.04
C TYR A 345 -5.96 6.22 -17.41
N ASP A 346 -5.10 6.43 -16.40
CA ASP A 346 -3.67 6.69 -16.60
C ASP A 346 -2.97 5.60 -17.43
N ARG A 347 -3.34 4.33 -17.24
CA ARG A 347 -2.77 3.19 -17.97
C ARG A 347 -3.36 3.07 -19.37
N LEU A 348 -4.68 3.25 -19.51
CA LEU A 348 -5.35 3.22 -20.82
C LEU A 348 -4.81 4.29 -21.78
N ARG A 349 -4.40 5.45 -21.28
CA ARG A 349 -3.69 6.46 -22.10
C ARG A 349 -2.35 5.97 -22.67
N LEU A 350 -1.61 5.18 -21.90
CA LEU A 350 -0.35 4.57 -22.37
C LEU A 350 -0.63 3.51 -23.43
N PHE A 351 -1.69 2.71 -23.27
CA PHE A 351 -2.13 1.76 -24.28
C PHE A 351 -2.56 2.45 -25.59
N ASP A 352 -3.35 3.52 -25.53
CA ASP A 352 -3.72 4.29 -26.72
C ASP A 352 -2.50 4.86 -27.44
N LYS A 353 -1.53 5.41 -26.70
CA LYS A 353 -0.25 5.86 -27.27
C LYS A 353 0.50 4.70 -27.94
N ALA A 354 0.58 3.54 -27.31
CA ALA A 354 1.25 2.37 -27.84
C ALA A 354 0.58 1.85 -29.12
N LEU A 355 -0.76 1.76 -29.17
CA LEU A 355 -1.49 1.39 -30.38
C LEU A 355 -1.23 2.37 -31.54
N LYS A 356 -1.24 3.68 -31.26
CA LYS A 356 -0.90 4.70 -32.26
C LYS A 356 0.53 4.53 -32.78
N LEU A 357 1.48 4.19 -31.92
CA LEU A 357 2.86 3.86 -32.33
C LEU A 357 2.93 2.60 -33.19
N ASP A 358 2.06 1.62 -32.95
CA ASP A 358 1.92 0.42 -33.78
C ASP A 358 1.28 0.68 -35.16
N GLY A 359 0.80 1.92 -35.41
CA GLY A 359 0.07 2.28 -36.62
C GLY A 359 -1.44 1.96 -36.55
N ILE A 360 -1.95 1.70 -35.35
CA ILE A 360 -3.37 1.44 -35.07
C ILE A 360 -3.99 2.72 -34.51
N SER A 361 -5.00 3.24 -35.21
CA SER A 361 -5.75 4.44 -34.77
C SER A 361 -7.22 4.07 -34.61
N SER A 362 -7.82 4.42 -33.46
CA SER A 362 -9.24 4.17 -33.20
C SER A 362 -9.89 5.37 -32.53
N PHE A 363 -10.72 6.08 -33.29
CA PHE A 363 -11.52 7.18 -32.75
C PHE A 363 -12.52 6.71 -31.68
N GLU A 364 -12.98 5.46 -31.77
CA GLU A 364 -13.86 4.88 -30.77
C GLU A 364 -13.15 4.73 -29.42
N LEU A 365 -11.89 4.26 -29.42
CA LEU A 365 -11.08 4.13 -28.22
C LEU A 365 -10.82 5.50 -27.58
N GLU A 366 -10.43 6.49 -28.38
CA GLU A 366 -10.23 7.88 -27.94
C GLU A 366 -11.49 8.46 -27.30
N ARG A 367 -12.66 8.25 -27.92
CA ARG A 367 -13.94 8.70 -27.37
C ARG A 367 -14.24 8.05 -26.01
N GLN A 368 -13.90 6.77 -25.82
CA GLN A 368 -14.08 6.12 -24.51
C GLN A 368 -13.11 6.64 -23.45
N LEU A 369 -11.87 6.98 -23.84
CA LEU A 369 -10.92 7.68 -22.96
C LEU A 369 -11.47 9.04 -22.53
N ASP A 370 -12.04 9.81 -23.46
CA ASP A 370 -12.67 11.09 -23.16
C ASP A 370 -13.89 10.92 -22.24
N PHE A 371 -14.76 9.93 -22.49
CA PHE A 371 -15.87 9.65 -21.58
C PHE A 371 -15.38 9.32 -20.18
N LEU A 372 -14.35 8.47 -20.06
CA LEU A 372 -13.79 8.10 -18.76
C LEU A 372 -13.19 9.33 -18.05
N LEU A 373 -12.37 10.14 -18.74
CA LEU A 373 -11.78 11.35 -18.17
C LEU A 373 -12.84 12.27 -17.57
N HIS A 374 -13.85 12.66 -18.36
CA HIS A 374 -14.87 13.59 -17.90
C HIS A 374 -15.78 12.98 -16.83
N SER A 375 -16.07 11.67 -16.90
CA SER A 375 -16.87 10.99 -15.88
C SER A 375 -16.24 11.03 -14.49
N LEU A 376 -14.91 11.08 -14.39
CA LEU A 376 -14.18 11.16 -13.12
C LEU A 376 -14.40 12.52 -12.42
N GLU A 377 -14.68 13.57 -13.17
CA GLU A 377 -14.92 14.93 -12.64
C GLU A 377 -16.40 15.17 -12.30
N VAL A 378 -17.31 14.44 -12.95
CA VAL A 378 -18.76 14.60 -12.77
C VAL A 378 -19.21 14.08 -11.39
N ARG A 379 -20.02 14.88 -10.70
CA ARG A 379 -20.69 14.47 -9.45
C ARG A 379 -21.92 13.63 -9.75
N GLY A 380 -22.12 12.56 -8.98
CA GLY A 380 -23.28 11.69 -9.13
C GLY A 380 -23.20 10.70 -10.30
N PHE A 381 -22.03 10.58 -10.95
CA PHE A 381 -21.79 9.55 -11.96
C PHE A 381 -21.92 8.16 -11.32
N THR A 382 -22.69 7.28 -11.95
CA THR A 382 -23.08 6.00 -11.36
C THR A 382 -22.18 4.86 -11.81
N PHE A 383 -22.14 3.80 -11.01
CA PHE A 383 -21.34 2.61 -11.31
C PHE A 383 -21.74 1.96 -12.65
N THR A 384 -23.04 1.89 -12.96
CA THR A 384 -23.53 1.32 -14.22
C THR A 384 -23.11 2.13 -15.44
N GLN A 385 -22.94 3.45 -15.31
CA GLN A 385 -22.42 4.28 -16.40
C GLN A 385 -20.93 4.03 -16.65
N TYR A 386 -20.13 3.80 -15.60
CA TYR A 386 -18.75 3.34 -15.77
C TYR A 386 -18.71 1.99 -16.50
N LEU A 387 -19.57 1.04 -16.09
CA LEU A 387 -19.68 -0.26 -16.76
C LEU A 387 -19.96 -0.11 -18.27
N ASP A 388 -20.82 0.83 -18.68
CA ASP A 388 -21.10 1.07 -20.11
C ASP A 388 -19.91 1.66 -20.87
N ILE A 389 -19.12 2.54 -20.23
CA ILE A 389 -17.85 3.04 -20.80
C ILE A 389 -16.88 1.86 -21.04
N PHE A 390 -16.73 0.95 -20.07
CA PHE A 390 -15.85 -0.21 -20.21
C PHE A 390 -16.33 -1.24 -21.23
N LYS A 391 -17.65 -1.42 -21.40
CA LYS A 391 -18.20 -2.19 -22.53
C LYS A 391 -17.84 -1.53 -23.87
N GLY A 392 -17.90 -0.20 -23.92
CA GLY A 392 -17.45 0.59 -25.05
C GLY A 392 -15.97 0.38 -25.39
N PHE A 393 -15.10 0.32 -24.38
CA PHE A 393 -13.68 0.00 -24.56
C PHE A 393 -13.48 -1.40 -25.16
N ALA A 394 -14.14 -2.42 -24.62
CA ALA A 394 -14.04 -3.79 -25.15
C ALA A 394 -14.54 -3.88 -26.59
N GLN A 395 -15.62 -3.18 -26.93
CA GLN A 395 -16.11 -3.11 -28.30
C GLN A 395 -15.12 -2.41 -29.24
N ALA A 396 -14.47 -1.32 -28.79
CA ALA A 396 -13.45 -0.63 -29.57
C ALA A 396 -12.23 -1.53 -29.86
N VAL A 397 -11.78 -2.32 -28.88
CA VAL A 397 -10.69 -3.31 -29.07
C VAL A 397 -11.09 -4.41 -30.05
N LYS A 398 -12.31 -4.93 -29.93
CA LYS A 398 -12.85 -5.89 -30.90
C LYS A 398 -12.88 -5.34 -32.32
N ASN A 399 -13.27 -4.07 -32.49
CA ASN A 399 -13.28 -3.39 -33.79
C ASN A 399 -11.85 -3.20 -34.32
N ILE A 400 -10.89 -2.81 -33.48
CA ILE A 400 -9.46 -2.74 -33.84
C ILE A 400 -8.96 -4.07 -34.39
N ILE A 401 -9.24 -5.18 -33.68
CA ILE A 401 -8.83 -6.53 -34.11
C ILE A 401 -9.45 -6.85 -35.48
N ASN A 402 -10.72 -6.51 -35.68
CA ASN A 402 -11.39 -6.75 -36.97
C ASN A 402 -10.78 -5.91 -38.09
N ASP A 403 -10.58 -4.61 -37.87
CA ASP A 403 -10.18 -3.66 -38.91
C ASP A 403 -8.71 -3.82 -39.34
N TYR A 404 -7.82 -4.16 -38.41
CA TYR A 404 -6.38 -4.25 -38.68
C TYR A 404 -5.88 -5.68 -38.93
N TYR A 405 -6.62 -6.70 -38.51
CA TYR A 405 -6.20 -8.10 -38.63
C TYR A 405 -7.21 -8.95 -39.41
N ASN A 406 -8.43 -9.13 -38.90
CA ASN A 406 -9.38 -10.09 -39.50
C ASN A 406 -9.77 -9.67 -40.92
N ASN A 407 -10.32 -8.47 -41.10
CA ASN A 407 -10.79 -7.97 -42.40
C ASN A 407 -9.65 -7.83 -43.43
N VAL A 408 -8.42 -7.60 -42.96
CA VAL A 408 -7.24 -7.44 -43.81
C VAL A 408 -6.75 -8.78 -44.36
N HIS A 409 -6.77 -9.84 -43.54
CA HIS A 409 -6.15 -11.13 -43.88
C HIS A 409 -7.15 -12.23 -44.24
N GLU A 410 -8.33 -12.26 -43.65
CA GLU A 410 -9.31 -13.35 -43.79
C GLU A 410 -9.66 -13.69 -45.25
N PRO A 411 -9.91 -12.71 -46.15
CA PRO A 411 -10.22 -13.04 -47.55
C PRO A 411 -9.07 -13.73 -48.28
N ASN A 412 -7.83 -13.29 -48.04
CA ASN A 412 -6.64 -13.88 -48.65
C ASN A 412 -6.32 -15.25 -48.05
N LEU A 413 -6.45 -15.38 -46.73
CA LEU A 413 -6.24 -16.63 -46.01
C LEU A 413 -7.22 -17.70 -46.48
N ASN A 414 -8.51 -17.40 -46.54
CA ASN A 414 -9.53 -18.33 -47.03
C ASN A 414 -9.28 -18.74 -48.49
N ARG A 415 -8.83 -17.81 -49.34
CA ARG A 415 -8.49 -18.10 -50.74
C ARG A 415 -7.30 -19.05 -50.86
N ILE A 416 -6.25 -18.84 -50.07
CA ILE A 416 -5.05 -19.70 -50.06
C ILE A 416 -5.37 -21.09 -49.49
N LEU A 417 -6.16 -21.17 -48.41
CA LEU A 417 -6.60 -22.44 -47.84
C LEU A 417 -7.53 -23.24 -48.76
N SER A 418 -8.28 -22.55 -49.62
CA SER A 418 -9.19 -23.17 -50.59
C SER A 418 -8.50 -23.69 -51.85
N SER A 419 -7.33 -23.14 -52.21
CA SER A 419 -6.59 -23.55 -53.43
C SER A 419 -5.89 -24.90 -53.31
N GLY A 420 -5.90 -25.54 -52.13
CA GLY A 420 -5.31 -26.86 -51.90
C GLY A 420 -3.78 -26.87 -51.81
N GLN A 421 -3.11 -25.72 -51.86
CA GLN A 421 -1.66 -25.58 -51.66
C GLN A 421 -1.30 -25.69 -50.17
N LEU A 422 -1.49 -26.86 -49.58
CA LEU A 422 -1.09 -27.17 -48.19
C LEU A 422 0.35 -27.73 -48.11
N ASP A 423 1.00 -27.96 -49.27
CA ASP A 423 2.38 -28.43 -49.33
C ASP A 423 3.35 -27.34 -48.85
N GLY A 424 4.04 -27.60 -47.74
CA GLY A 424 5.06 -26.69 -47.19
C GLY A 424 4.60 -25.77 -46.07
N ILE A 425 3.40 -25.99 -45.51
CA ILE A 425 2.96 -25.31 -44.28
C ILE A 425 3.90 -25.65 -43.11
N LEU A 426 4.20 -24.64 -42.29
CA LEU A 426 5.05 -24.80 -41.11
C LEU A 426 4.44 -25.82 -40.11
N PRO A 427 5.27 -26.68 -39.49
CA PRO A 427 4.79 -27.73 -38.57
C PRO A 427 3.88 -27.25 -37.45
N LYS A 428 4.04 -26.00 -36.99
CA LYS A 428 3.24 -25.40 -35.91
C LYS A 428 1.73 -25.36 -36.22
N TYR A 429 1.35 -25.32 -37.49
CA TYR A 429 -0.06 -25.32 -37.91
C TYR A 429 -0.64 -26.72 -38.06
N LEU A 430 0.21 -27.75 -38.17
CA LEU A 430 -0.21 -29.13 -38.38
C LEU A 430 -0.61 -29.77 -37.02
N PRO A 431 -1.67 -30.57 -36.97
CA PRO A 431 -2.03 -31.35 -35.79
C PRO A 431 -0.99 -32.43 -35.51
N LYS A 432 -0.83 -32.82 -34.24
CA LYS A 432 0.07 -33.93 -33.84
C LYS A 432 -0.50 -35.32 -34.18
N GLU A 433 -1.79 -35.40 -34.46
CA GLU A 433 -2.50 -36.64 -34.79
C GLU A 433 -2.62 -36.85 -36.31
N SER A 434 -2.60 -38.11 -36.75
CA SER A 434 -2.50 -38.52 -38.15
C SER A 434 -3.82 -38.47 -38.95
N ALA A 435 -4.96 -38.27 -38.30
CA ALA A 435 -6.26 -38.14 -38.96
C ALA A 435 -6.65 -36.66 -39.12
N ILE A 436 -6.68 -36.16 -40.35
CA ILE A 436 -6.89 -34.74 -40.65
C ILE A 436 -8.27 -34.55 -41.25
N ASP A 437 -9.20 -34.00 -40.47
CA ASP A 437 -10.41 -33.37 -40.99
C ASP A 437 -10.01 -32.03 -41.66
N PRO A 438 -10.24 -31.86 -42.98
CA PRO A 438 -9.83 -30.66 -43.71
C PRO A 438 -10.43 -29.37 -43.16
N GLU A 439 -11.66 -29.39 -42.63
CA GLU A 439 -12.27 -28.20 -42.06
C GLU A 439 -11.65 -27.83 -40.72
N LYS A 440 -11.39 -28.82 -39.85
CA LYS A 440 -10.69 -28.59 -38.58
C LYS A 440 -9.27 -28.09 -38.79
N LEU A 441 -8.57 -28.58 -39.82
CA LEU A 441 -7.24 -28.08 -40.17
C LEU A 441 -7.29 -26.61 -40.59
N ARG A 442 -8.25 -26.23 -41.45
CA ARG A 442 -8.43 -24.82 -41.87
C ARG A 442 -8.73 -23.91 -40.69
N TYR A 443 -9.64 -24.31 -39.81
CA TYR A 443 -9.97 -23.55 -38.60
C TYR A 443 -8.75 -23.38 -37.69
N ARG A 444 -7.98 -24.45 -37.47
CA ARG A 444 -6.73 -24.42 -36.69
C ARG A 444 -5.70 -23.48 -37.30
N ILE A 445 -5.51 -23.52 -38.62
CA ILE A 445 -4.58 -22.61 -39.31
C ILE A 445 -5.01 -21.16 -39.08
N SER A 446 -6.29 -20.85 -39.29
CA SER A 446 -6.81 -19.51 -39.09
C SER A 446 -6.66 -19.01 -37.65
N GLU A 447 -7.00 -19.83 -36.65
CA GLU A 447 -6.86 -19.46 -35.24
C GLU A 447 -5.40 -19.15 -34.89
N ILE A 448 -4.47 -20.05 -35.22
CA ILE A 448 -3.04 -19.86 -34.92
C ILE A 448 -2.50 -18.63 -35.65
N PHE A 449 -2.87 -18.44 -36.94
CA PHE A 449 -2.42 -17.31 -37.73
C PHE A 449 -2.85 -15.98 -37.11
N PHE A 450 -4.15 -15.81 -36.81
CA PHE A 450 -4.66 -14.58 -36.22
C PHE A 450 -4.10 -14.34 -34.82
N ARG A 451 -4.04 -15.37 -33.98
CA ARG A 451 -3.49 -15.26 -32.63
C ARG A 451 -2.03 -14.78 -32.67
N GLU A 452 -1.21 -15.34 -33.54
CA GLU A 452 0.19 -14.89 -33.68
C GLU A 452 0.31 -13.46 -34.21
N ARG A 453 -0.51 -13.06 -35.19
CA ARG A 453 -0.47 -11.67 -35.71
C ARG A 453 -0.87 -10.66 -34.64
N ILE A 454 -1.88 -10.97 -33.84
CA ILE A 454 -2.36 -10.11 -32.75
C ILE A 454 -1.31 -10.06 -31.62
N ALA A 455 -0.70 -11.19 -31.26
CA ALA A 455 0.32 -11.26 -30.22
C ALA A 455 1.60 -10.44 -30.55
N LEU A 456 1.90 -10.25 -31.83
CA LEU A 456 3.02 -9.43 -32.29
C LEU A 456 2.73 -7.92 -32.31
N SER A 457 1.48 -7.51 -32.04
CA SER A 457 1.11 -6.11 -31.91
C SER A 457 1.71 -5.50 -30.65
N LEU A 458 1.97 -4.19 -30.68
CA LEU A 458 2.40 -3.46 -29.49
C LEU A 458 1.20 -3.30 -28.54
N SER A 459 1.23 -3.99 -27.40
CA SER A 459 0.33 -3.88 -26.26
C SER A 459 -1.15 -4.26 -26.46
N LEU A 460 -1.58 -4.65 -27.66
CA LEU A 460 -2.99 -4.94 -27.96
C LEU A 460 -3.54 -6.12 -27.13
N GLN A 461 -2.76 -7.20 -26.99
CA GLN A 461 -3.15 -8.36 -26.19
C GLN A 461 -3.23 -8.01 -24.70
N GLN A 462 -2.26 -7.23 -24.20
CA GLN A 462 -2.23 -6.75 -22.82
C GLN A 462 -3.42 -5.83 -22.52
N LEU A 463 -3.81 -4.97 -23.46
CA LEU A 463 -4.99 -4.11 -23.35
C LEU A 463 -6.28 -4.94 -23.25
N ASP A 464 -6.46 -5.93 -24.11
CA ASP A 464 -7.64 -6.80 -24.12
C ASP A 464 -7.78 -7.58 -22.80
N LEU A 465 -6.67 -8.15 -22.31
CA LEU A 465 -6.63 -8.82 -21.01
C LEU A 465 -6.97 -7.86 -19.86
N PHE A 466 -6.41 -6.65 -19.89
CA PHE A 466 -6.65 -5.64 -18.86
C PHE A 466 -8.12 -5.23 -18.80
N LEU A 467 -8.73 -4.91 -19.95
CA LEU A 467 -10.13 -4.56 -20.05
C LEU A 467 -11.06 -5.71 -19.65
N SER A 468 -10.71 -6.94 -20.04
CA SER A 468 -11.48 -8.14 -19.66
C SER A 468 -11.48 -8.35 -18.14
N ARG A 469 -10.33 -8.19 -17.48
CA ARG A 469 -10.23 -8.25 -16.02
C ARG A 469 -11.06 -7.15 -15.36
N ILE A 470 -10.97 -5.91 -15.84
CA ILE A 470 -11.77 -4.79 -15.33
C ILE A 470 -13.26 -5.09 -15.47
N LEU A 471 -13.72 -5.47 -16.66
CA LEU A 471 -15.13 -5.77 -16.91
C LEU A 471 -15.64 -6.89 -16.02
N SER A 472 -14.88 -7.98 -15.87
CA SER A 472 -15.26 -9.09 -15.00
C SER A 472 -15.53 -8.63 -13.56
N ILE A 473 -14.67 -7.75 -13.02
CA ILE A 473 -14.83 -7.22 -11.67
C ILE A 473 -16.00 -6.23 -11.58
N LEU A 474 -16.16 -5.37 -12.59
CA LEU A 474 -17.28 -4.45 -12.64
C LEU A 474 -18.62 -5.20 -12.71
N PHE A 475 -18.71 -6.27 -13.50
CA PHE A 475 -19.89 -7.12 -13.54
C PHE A 475 -20.14 -7.77 -12.18
N ASP A 476 -19.13 -8.39 -11.56
CA ASP A 476 -19.24 -9.02 -10.24
C ASP A 476 -19.74 -8.05 -9.16
N GLN A 477 -19.17 -6.84 -9.10
CA GLN A 477 -19.63 -5.78 -8.19
C GLN A 477 -21.07 -5.36 -8.49
N SER A 478 -21.44 -5.22 -9.76
CA SER A 478 -22.79 -4.80 -10.16
C SER A 478 -23.87 -5.84 -9.83
N GLU A 479 -23.52 -7.13 -9.86
CA GLU A 479 -24.45 -8.23 -9.54
C GLU A 479 -24.60 -8.42 -8.03
N LYS A 480 -23.51 -8.30 -7.27
CA LYS A 480 -23.52 -8.55 -5.82
C LYS A 480 -24.00 -7.37 -4.97
N LEU A 481 -23.92 -6.15 -5.47
CA LEU A 481 -24.17 -4.94 -4.70
C LEU A 481 -25.44 -4.20 -5.16
N SER A 482 -26.20 -3.68 -4.19
CA SER A 482 -27.33 -2.80 -4.47
C SER A 482 -26.88 -1.44 -5.02
N LYS A 483 -27.77 -0.71 -5.69
CA LYS A 483 -27.47 0.66 -6.20
C LYS A 483 -26.93 1.60 -5.13
N TYR A 484 -27.45 1.50 -3.90
CA TYR A 484 -26.98 2.30 -2.76
C TYR A 484 -25.54 1.93 -2.37
N ARG A 485 -25.25 0.63 -2.26
CA ARG A 485 -23.91 0.13 -1.91
C ARG A 485 -22.87 0.41 -3.00
N LEU A 486 -23.24 0.33 -4.27
CA LEU A 486 -22.38 0.76 -5.38
C LEU A 486 -22.01 2.24 -5.29
N ARG A 487 -22.94 3.09 -4.84
CA ARG A 487 -22.64 4.51 -4.59
C ARG A 487 -21.65 4.70 -3.44
N LEU A 488 -21.81 3.97 -2.34
CA LEU A 488 -20.86 4.00 -1.22
C LEU A 488 -19.48 3.50 -1.66
N LEU A 489 -19.43 2.42 -2.42
CA LEU A 489 -18.20 1.86 -2.98
C LEU A 489 -17.44 2.86 -3.88
N LEU A 490 -18.16 3.65 -4.69
CA LEU A 490 -17.54 4.70 -5.49
C LEU A 490 -17.00 5.87 -4.65
N ASN A 491 -17.56 6.10 -3.46
CA ASN A 491 -17.04 7.12 -2.55
C ASN A 491 -15.80 6.63 -1.81
N TYR A 492 -15.71 5.33 -1.53
CA TYR A 492 -14.59 4.74 -0.83
C TYR A 492 -13.28 4.87 -1.61
N ASP A 493 -12.30 5.53 -0.99
CA ASP A 493 -10.93 5.61 -1.52
C ASP A 493 -9.96 4.86 -0.57
N PRO A 494 -9.53 3.65 -0.97
CA PRO A 494 -8.55 2.86 -0.21
C PRO A 494 -7.24 3.60 0.08
N HIS A 495 -6.81 4.54 -0.76
CA HIS A 495 -5.51 5.23 -0.63
C HIS A 495 -5.48 6.27 0.49
N ILE A 496 -6.66 6.69 0.97
CA ILE A 496 -6.80 7.66 2.07
C ILE A 496 -7.47 7.05 3.30
N ALA A 497 -7.74 5.75 3.29
CA ALA A 497 -8.36 5.03 4.39
C ALA A 497 -7.48 5.04 5.66
N MET A 498 -6.15 5.05 5.50
CA MET A 498 -5.19 5.09 6.60
C MET A 498 -3.98 5.96 6.27
N THR A 499 -3.32 6.48 7.31
CA THR A 499 -2.03 7.16 7.16
C THR A 499 -1.16 6.99 8.40
N LEU A 500 0.16 6.88 8.21
CA LEU A 500 1.13 6.89 9.30
C LEU A 500 1.20 8.29 9.92
N ILE A 501 1.36 8.36 11.25
CA ILE A 501 1.59 9.65 11.95
C ILE A 501 2.89 10.29 11.46
N ASP A 502 3.89 9.46 11.10
CA ASP A 502 5.21 9.90 10.61
C ASP A 502 5.19 10.44 9.17
N ASP A 503 4.26 9.99 8.32
CA ASP A 503 4.30 10.25 6.86
C ASP A 503 2.98 10.77 6.27
N ALA A 504 2.20 11.52 7.05
CA ALA A 504 0.96 12.11 6.55
C ALA A 504 1.23 13.16 5.44
N LYS A 505 1.09 12.71 4.17
CA LYS A 505 1.29 13.49 2.93
C LYS A 505 -0.03 13.77 2.20
N GLY A 506 -0.08 14.89 1.46
CA GLY A 506 -1.12 15.16 0.47
C GLY A 506 -2.55 15.34 1.02
N LYS A 507 -3.53 14.76 0.31
CA LYS A 507 -4.99 14.94 0.55
C LYS A 507 -5.48 14.47 1.92
N VAL A 508 -4.75 13.57 2.58
CA VAL A 508 -5.14 12.95 3.87
C VAL A 508 -4.83 13.84 5.07
N SER A 509 -4.10 14.95 4.88
CA SER A 509 -3.62 15.81 5.97
C SER A 509 -4.65 16.72 6.63
N GLY A 510 -5.92 16.69 6.18
CA GLY A 510 -6.98 17.58 6.69
C GLY A 510 -7.60 17.10 8.00
N ILE A 511 -8.07 18.04 8.84
CA ILE A 511 -8.80 17.76 10.09
C ILE A 511 -10.02 16.87 9.87
N ILE A 512 -10.65 16.99 8.69
CA ILE A 512 -11.83 16.20 8.31
C ILE A 512 -11.50 14.70 8.29
N TYR A 513 -10.32 14.32 7.80
CA TYR A 513 -9.91 12.92 7.67
C TYR A 513 -9.26 12.38 8.94
N LEU A 514 -8.34 13.14 9.52
CA LEU A 514 -7.54 12.69 10.67
C LEU A 514 -8.24 12.87 12.02
N GLY A 515 -9.32 13.66 12.05
CA GLY A 515 -9.85 14.20 13.28
C GLY A 515 -8.90 15.19 13.95
N ASN A 516 -9.37 15.85 15.00
CA ASN A 516 -8.59 16.87 15.71
C ASN A 516 -7.35 16.26 16.39
N LYS A 517 -7.51 15.10 17.05
CA LYS A 517 -6.41 14.42 17.75
C LYS A 517 -5.33 13.95 16.78
N GLY A 518 -5.74 13.23 15.73
CA GLY A 518 -4.86 12.72 14.67
C GLY A 518 -4.04 13.82 14.02
N LEU A 519 -4.71 14.90 13.61
CA LEU A 519 -4.05 16.06 13.02
C LEU A 519 -3.01 16.69 13.95
N ASN A 520 -3.35 16.86 15.22
CA ASN A 520 -2.46 17.48 16.19
C ASN A 520 -1.22 16.62 16.46
N MET A 521 -1.34 15.28 16.50
CA MET A 521 -0.17 14.40 16.60
C MET A 521 0.73 14.50 15.36
N VAL A 522 0.15 14.52 14.16
CA VAL A 522 0.92 14.72 12.92
C VAL A 522 1.66 16.07 12.95
N LYS A 523 1.01 17.13 13.45
CA LYS A 523 1.64 18.45 13.60
C LYS A 523 2.80 18.42 14.61
N LEU A 524 2.60 17.83 15.79
CA LEU A 524 3.66 17.71 16.80
C LEU A 524 4.84 16.90 16.27
N LYS A 525 4.58 15.81 15.54
CA LYS A 525 5.62 14.98 14.93
C LYS A 525 6.41 15.73 13.86
N LYS A 526 5.74 16.57 13.05
CA LYS A 526 6.40 17.49 12.10
C LYS A 526 7.28 18.55 12.80
N CYS A 527 6.99 18.89 14.06
CA CYS A 527 7.85 19.73 14.90
C CYS A 527 9.02 18.95 15.53
N GLY A 528 9.20 17.66 15.25
CA GLY A 528 10.28 16.84 15.82
C GLY A 528 10.04 16.42 17.28
N LEU A 529 8.80 16.55 17.78
CA LEU A 529 8.45 16.19 19.15
C LEU A 529 8.26 14.67 19.32
N PRO A 530 8.52 14.11 20.51
CA PRO A 530 8.50 12.67 20.73
C PRO A 530 7.07 12.13 20.85
N ILE A 531 6.43 11.98 19.70
CA ILE A 531 5.17 11.26 19.56
C ILE A 531 5.47 9.78 19.36
N PRO A 532 4.86 8.87 20.16
CA PRO A 532 4.98 7.44 19.92
C PRO A 532 4.48 7.09 18.51
N PRO A 533 5.15 6.15 17.81
CA PRO A 533 4.79 5.81 16.44
C PRO A 533 3.39 5.19 16.39
N GLY A 534 2.68 5.46 15.30
CA GLY A 534 1.29 5.04 15.12
C GLY A 534 0.76 5.35 13.73
N PHE A 535 -0.49 4.97 13.50
CA PHE A 535 -1.24 5.28 12.28
C PHE A 535 -2.67 5.67 12.63
N ILE A 536 -3.32 6.35 11.69
CA ILE A 536 -4.67 6.87 11.83
C ILE A 536 -5.53 6.23 10.75
N ILE A 537 -6.59 5.53 11.17
CA ILE A 537 -7.71 5.14 10.32
C ILE A 537 -8.60 6.37 10.18
N THR A 538 -8.81 6.84 8.97
CA THR A 538 -9.43 8.13 8.72
C THR A 538 -10.96 8.06 8.82
N THR A 539 -11.61 9.22 8.88
CA THR A 539 -13.09 9.28 8.81
C THR A 539 -13.66 8.76 7.49
N GLU A 540 -12.84 8.56 6.45
CA GLU A 540 -13.25 7.91 5.20
C GLU A 540 -13.76 6.49 5.46
N VAL A 541 -13.04 5.74 6.29
CA VAL A 541 -13.43 4.38 6.68
C VAL A 541 -14.74 4.40 7.46
N PHE A 542 -14.93 5.37 8.36
CA PHE A 542 -16.20 5.50 9.10
C PHE A 542 -17.38 5.73 8.15
N ARG A 543 -17.25 6.63 7.17
CA ARG A 543 -18.31 6.95 6.19
C ARG A 543 -18.62 5.79 5.26
N CYS A 544 -17.61 4.98 4.95
CA CYS A 544 -17.70 3.83 4.07
C CYS A 544 -17.79 2.50 4.84
N ARG A 545 -18.03 2.54 6.15
CA ARG A 545 -17.98 1.36 7.02
C ARG A 545 -18.95 0.27 6.57
N GLU A 546 -20.17 0.65 6.18
CA GLU A 546 -21.17 -0.33 5.72
C GLU A 546 -20.67 -1.13 4.51
N ILE A 547 -20.03 -0.48 3.52
CA ILE A 547 -19.53 -1.20 2.35
C ILE A 547 -18.29 -2.03 2.69
N ILE A 548 -17.41 -1.52 3.56
CA ILE A 548 -16.23 -2.26 4.03
C ILE A 548 -16.65 -3.54 4.76
N ASP A 549 -17.65 -3.46 5.63
CA ASP A 549 -18.08 -4.59 6.46
C ASP A 549 -18.99 -5.58 5.70
N SER A 550 -19.69 -5.14 4.65
CA SER A 550 -20.67 -5.98 3.93
C SER A 550 -20.18 -6.56 2.60
N TYR A 551 -19.05 -6.08 2.07
CA TYR A 551 -18.49 -6.55 0.79
C TYR A 551 -17.11 -7.19 1.02
N PRO A 552 -16.96 -8.52 0.87
CA PRO A 552 -15.73 -9.22 1.25
C PRO A 552 -14.43 -8.68 0.64
N PRO A 553 -14.38 -8.26 -0.65
CA PRO A 553 -13.17 -7.64 -1.19
C PRO A 553 -12.81 -6.30 -0.53
N ALA A 554 -13.79 -5.48 -0.12
CA ALA A 554 -13.52 -4.25 0.62
C ALA A 554 -13.07 -4.54 2.06
N GLU A 555 -13.67 -5.55 2.70
CA GLU A 555 -13.26 -6.02 4.02
C GLU A 555 -11.81 -6.52 4.01
N GLN A 556 -11.47 -7.32 2.99
CA GLN A 556 -10.14 -7.89 2.81
C GLN A 556 -9.10 -6.79 2.57
N ASN A 557 -9.39 -5.85 1.67
CA ASN A 557 -8.52 -4.69 1.42
C ASN A 557 -8.27 -3.89 2.71
N PHE A 558 -9.31 -3.65 3.51
CA PHE A 558 -9.18 -2.95 4.79
C PHE A 558 -8.32 -3.74 5.80
N LYS A 559 -8.51 -5.05 5.92
CA LYS A 559 -7.69 -5.93 6.78
C LYS A 559 -6.22 -5.91 6.38
N GLU A 560 -5.92 -6.00 5.08
CA GLU A 560 -4.57 -5.95 4.55
C GLU A 560 -3.90 -4.61 4.83
N GLN A 561 -4.64 -3.50 4.74
CA GLN A 561 -4.12 -2.18 5.13
C GLN A 561 -3.80 -2.10 6.62
N ILE A 562 -4.64 -2.64 7.51
CA ILE A 562 -4.33 -2.70 8.96
C ILE A 562 -3.04 -3.50 9.17
N ALA A 563 -2.95 -4.70 8.57
CA ALA A 563 -1.80 -5.58 8.71
C ALA A 563 -0.50 -4.93 8.22
N TYR A 564 -0.55 -4.24 7.07
CA TYR A 564 0.59 -3.50 6.53
C TYR A 564 1.06 -2.37 7.47
N ASN A 565 0.13 -1.62 8.04
CA ASN A 565 0.46 -0.54 8.99
C ASN A 565 1.00 -1.08 10.32
N ILE A 566 0.47 -2.20 10.82
CA ILE A 566 1.04 -2.90 11.99
C ILE A 566 2.47 -3.33 11.69
N PHE A 567 2.71 -4.00 10.56
CA PHE A 567 4.05 -4.43 10.16
C PHE A 567 5.04 -3.26 10.05
N SER A 568 4.56 -2.10 9.56
CA SER A 568 5.35 -0.87 9.54
C SER A 568 5.70 -0.37 10.95
N LEU A 569 4.74 -0.43 11.90
CA LEU A 569 5.02 -0.13 13.30
C LEU A 569 5.99 -1.12 13.95
N GLU A 570 5.89 -2.41 13.63
CA GLU A 570 6.82 -3.43 14.12
C GLU A 570 8.26 -3.13 13.69
N LYS A 571 8.46 -2.73 12.44
CA LYS A 571 9.77 -2.28 11.93
C LYS A 571 10.29 -1.05 12.66
N ILE A 572 9.45 -0.06 12.92
CA ILE A 572 9.85 1.19 13.59
C ILE A 572 10.18 0.94 15.06
N THR A 573 9.38 0.12 15.74
CA THR A 573 9.50 -0.10 17.20
C THR A 573 10.45 -1.22 17.56
N GLY A 574 10.76 -2.13 16.64
CA GLY A 574 11.51 -3.36 16.90
C GLY A 574 10.74 -4.36 17.78
N LYS A 575 9.43 -4.17 17.97
CA LYS A 575 8.51 -5.05 18.73
C LYS A 575 7.57 -5.77 17.77
N THR A 576 6.98 -6.89 18.19
CA THR A 576 6.07 -7.69 17.35
C THR A 576 4.68 -7.76 17.98
N PHE A 577 3.64 -7.48 17.20
CA PHE A 577 2.25 -7.48 17.65
C PHE A 577 1.78 -8.92 17.89
N GLY A 578 1.54 -9.25 19.15
CA GLY A 578 1.16 -10.59 19.58
C GLY A 578 2.29 -11.53 20.01
N ASP A 579 3.54 -11.08 20.00
CA ASP A 579 4.68 -11.85 20.54
C ASP A 579 4.69 -11.80 22.08
N PRO A 580 4.64 -12.92 22.80
CA PRO A 580 4.76 -12.93 24.26
C PRO A 580 6.10 -12.41 24.80
N PHE A 581 7.20 -12.53 24.05
CA PHE A 581 8.54 -12.17 24.53
C PHE A 581 8.91 -10.71 24.23
N ASN A 582 8.50 -10.17 23.08
CA ASN A 582 8.74 -8.77 22.72
C ASN A 582 7.46 -8.08 22.19
N PRO A 583 6.41 -7.98 23.03
CA PRO A 583 5.10 -7.55 22.58
C PRO A 583 5.08 -6.07 22.19
N LEU A 584 4.52 -5.79 21.01
CA LEU A 584 3.94 -4.49 20.69
C LEU A 584 2.52 -4.46 21.26
N LEU A 585 2.26 -3.54 22.20
CA LEU A 585 0.92 -3.21 22.66
C LEU A 585 0.50 -1.86 22.08
N LEU A 586 -0.80 -1.70 21.82
CA LEU A 586 -1.35 -0.53 21.14
C LEU A 586 -2.36 0.20 22.03
N SER A 587 -2.45 1.51 21.86
CA SER A 587 -3.61 2.30 22.26
C SER A 587 -4.46 2.60 21.04
N VAL A 588 -5.78 2.49 21.18
CA VAL A 588 -6.75 2.72 20.11
C VAL A 588 -7.70 3.80 20.60
N ARG A 589 -7.63 4.99 20.00
CA ARG A 589 -8.30 6.20 20.48
C ARG A 589 -9.17 6.80 19.39
N SER A 590 -10.41 7.12 19.74
CA SER A 590 -11.32 7.91 18.90
C SER A 590 -10.77 9.32 18.67
N GLY A 591 -11.02 9.88 17.47
CA GLY A 591 -10.63 11.22 17.08
C GLY A 591 -11.62 11.84 16.10
N SER A 592 -12.58 12.61 16.61
CA SER A 592 -13.53 13.35 15.78
C SER A 592 -12.94 14.67 15.27
N SER A 593 -13.45 15.18 14.16
CA SER A 593 -13.05 16.49 13.61
C SER A 593 -13.32 17.63 14.59
N ILE A 594 -14.42 17.54 15.34
CA ILE A 594 -14.79 18.47 16.40
C ILE A 594 -14.60 17.76 17.75
N SER A 595 -13.83 18.35 18.66
CA SER A 595 -13.43 17.76 19.93
C SER A 595 -14.63 17.44 20.86
N GLN A 596 -14.77 16.17 21.26
CA GLN A 596 -15.75 15.68 22.25
C GLN A 596 -15.03 15.00 23.44
N PRO A 597 -14.52 15.75 24.43
CA PRO A 597 -13.74 15.21 25.55
C PRO A 597 -14.56 14.22 26.39
N GLY A 598 -13.99 13.04 26.65
CA GLY A 598 -14.61 12.00 27.47
C GLY A 598 -15.81 11.27 26.83
N MET A 599 -16.32 11.72 25.69
CA MET A 599 -17.59 11.20 25.13
C MET A 599 -17.44 9.92 24.30
N MET A 600 -16.26 9.68 23.76
CA MET A 600 -15.98 8.54 22.89
C MET A 600 -14.95 7.62 23.54
N ASP A 601 -15.01 6.35 23.19
CA ASP A 601 -14.21 5.34 23.88
C ASP A 601 -12.73 5.39 23.44
N SER A 602 -11.87 4.90 24.32
CA SER A 602 -10.43 4.75 24.11
C SER A 602 -9.97 3.50 24.83
N PHE A 603 -9.15 2.70 24.16
CA PHE A 603 -8.67 1.42 24.66
C PHE A 603 -7.16 1.46 24.79
N LEU A 604 -6.66 1.01 25.93
CA LEU A 604 -5.23 0.89 26.22
C LEU A 604 -4.84 -0.59 26.28
N ASN A 605 -3.56 -0.86 26.08
CA ASN A 605 -2.97 -2.21 26.18
C ASN A 605 -3.55 -3.21 25.16
N VAL A 606 -4.06 -2.74 24.01
CA VAL A 606 -4.58 -3.60 22.94
C VAL A 606 -3.48 -4.49 22.39
N GLY A 607 -3.80 -5.76 22.19
CA GLY A 607 -2.91 -6.85 21.82
C GLY A 607 -2.56 -7.77 22.99
N ILE A 608 -2.89 -7.41 24.24
CA ILE A 608 -2.55 -8.22 25.42
C ILE A 608 -3.50 -9.41 25.60
N ASN A 609 -2.93 -10.53 26.03
CA ASN A 609 -3.64 -11.72 26.51
C ASN A 609 -2.83 -12.37 27.65
N GLU A 610 -3.32 -13.49 28.20
CA GLU A 610 -2.64 -14.18 29.32
C GLU A 610 -1.20 -14.59 29.00
N LYS A 611 -0.94 -15.08 27.78
CA LYS A 611 0.40 -15.51 27.35
C LYS A 611 1.34 -14.31 27.29
N ILE A 612 0.88 -13.20 26.73
CA ILE A 612 1.65 -11.96 26.61
C ILE A 612 1.88 -11.33 27.99
N ALA A 613 0.87 -11.30 28.87
CA ALA A 613 1.04 -10.83 30.24
C ALA A 613 2.08 -11.68 31.01
N ALA A 614 2.04 -13.01 30.88
CA ALA A 614 3.05 -13.87 31.47
C ALA A 614 4.46 -13.62 30.90
N GLY A 615 4.58 -13.39 29.59
CA GLY A 615 5.85 -13.07 28.94
C GLY A 615 6.42 -11.71 29.36
N ILE A 616 5.58 -10.67 29.46
CA ILE A 616 5.96 -9.36 30.01
C ILE A 616 6.44 -9.51 31.45
N ALA A 617 5.73 -10.27 32.28
CA ALA A 617 6.12 -10.51 33.68
C ALA A 617 7.51 -11.17 33.77
N SER A 618 7.78 -12.16 32.91
CA SER A 618 9.06 -12.86 32.87
C SER A 618 10.20 -11.97 32.40
N LYS A 619 9.98 -11.16 31.35
CA LYS A 619 11.04 -10.31 30.76
C LYS A 619 11.38 -9.10 31.61
N THR A 620 10.37 -8.45 32.19
CA THR A 620 10.56 -7.23 32.99
C THR A 620 10.94 -7.52 34.44
N GLY A 621 10.75 -8.76 34.91
CA GLY A 621 10.81 -9.08 36.34
C GLY A 621 9.71 -8.42 37.16
N ASN A 622 8.72 -7.78 36.51
CA ASN A 622 7.66 -7.02 37.14
C ASN A 622 6.29 -7.63 36.82
N ALA A 623 5.95 -8.70 37.54
CA ALA A 623 4.67 -9.37 37.39
C ALA A 623 3.47 -8.46 37.70
N TRP A 624 3.61 -7.53 38.66
CA TRP A 624 2.54 -6.59 38.99
C TRP A 624 2.19 -5.72 37.78
N PHE A 625 3.19 -5.13 37.11
CA PHE A 625 3.01 -4.33 35.90
C PHE A 625 2.30 -5.11 34.79
N ALA A 626 2.76 -6.32 34.50
CA ALA A 626 2.19 -7.12 33.43
C ALA A 626 0.70 -7.44 33.64
N TRP A 627 0.34 -7.88 34.85
CA TRP A 627 -1.05 -8.24 35.18
C TRP A 627 -1.94 -7.02 35.43
N ASP A 628 -1.40 -5.87 35.88
CA ASP A 628 -2.12 -4.58 35.95
C ASP A 628 -2.58 -4.14 34.56
N ASN A 629 -1.70 -4.20 33.55
CA ASN A 629 -2.05 -3.89 32.16
C ASN A 629 -3.12 -4.85 31.61
N TYR A 630 -3.02 -6.15 31.90
CA TYR A 630 -4.02 -7.11 31.44
C TYR A 630 -5.39 -6.87 32.09
N ARG A 631 -5.42 -6.64 33.40
CA ARG A 631 -6.65 -6.28 34.11
C ARG A 631 -7.29 -5.02 33.53
N ARG A 632 -6.50 -3.96 33.30
CA ARG A 632 -7.00 -2.69 32.75
C ARG A 632 -7.60 -2.89 31.36
N PHE A 633 -6.94 -3.69 30.51
CA PHE A 633 -7.50 -4.09 29.24
C PHE A 633 -8.86 -4.78 29.41
N LEU A 634 -8.96 -5.78 30.30
CA LEU A 634 -10.22 -6.50 30.54
C LEU A 634 -11.34 -5.59 31.05
N GLN A 635 -11.01 -4.66 31.96
CA GLN A 635 -11.97 -3.68 32.48
C GLN A 635 -12.48 -2.77 31.37
N GLY A 636 -11.57 -2.15 30.60
CA GLY A 636 -11.94 -1.28 29.48
C GLY A 636 -12.72 -2.02 28.40
N TYR A 637 -12.34 -3.27 28.11
CA TYR A 637 -13.07 -4.13 27.18
C TYR A 637 -14.48 -4.41 27.69
N GLY A 638 -14.64 -4.89 28.93
CA GLY A 638 -15.95 -5.17 29.50
C GLY A 638 -16.87 -3.95 29.52
N MET A 639 -16.35 -2.77 29.88
CA MET A 639 -17.12 -1.52 29.88
C MET A 639 -17.61 -1.11 28.48
N ALA A 640 -16.89 -1.45 27.41
CA ALA A 640 -17.33 -1.20 26.03
C ALA A 640 -18.41 -2.19 25.53
N PHE A 641 -18.71 -3.21 26.33
CA PHE A 641 -19.83 -4.15 26.14
C PHE A 641 -20.85 -3.98 27.27
N ASP A 642 -21.05 -2.73 27.71
CA ASP A 642 -22.09 -2.31 28.65
C ASP A 642 -22.00 -2.90 30.06
N LEU A 643 -20.83 -3.45 30.47
CA LEU A 643 -20.61 -3.77 31.88
C LEU A 643 -20.36 -2.51 32.70
N GLU A 644 -21.15 -2.35 33.75
CA GLU A 644 -20.99 -1.26 34.70
C GLU A 644 -19.66 -1.34 35.45
N ARG A 645 -19.03 -0.17 35.59
CA ARG A 645 -17.76 -0.02 36.31
C ARG A 645 -17.84 -0.49 37.77
N ASP A 646 -18.98 -0.31 38.41
CA ASP A 646 -19.23 -0.70 39.81
C ASP A 646 -18.97 -2.18 40.07
N ARG A 647 -19.19 -3.05 39.07
CA ARG A 647 -18.87 -4.48 39.19
C ARG A 647 -17.38 -4.73 39.36
N PHE A 648 -16.55 -4.00 38.61
CA PHE A 648 -15.09 -4.08 38.73
C PHE A 648 -14.61 -3.42 40.02
N ASP A 649 -15.19 -2.29 40.40
CA ASP A 649 -14.85 -1.58 41.63
C ASP A 649 -15.20 -2.40 42.89
N ALA A 650 -16.30 -3.18 42.85
CA ALA A 650 -16.65 -4.15 43.89
C ALA A 650 -15.60 -5.27 43.99
N LEU A 651 -15.22 -5.90 42.87
CA LEU A 651 -14.23 -6.98 42.86
C LEU A 651 -12.86 -6.53 43.40
N ILE A 652 -12.33 -5.39 42.95
CA ILE A 652 -11.06 -4.90 43.48
C ILE A 652 -11.18 -4.49 44.96
N GLY A 653 -12.36 -4.03 45.39
CA GLY A 653 -12.68 -3.76 46.79
C GLY A 653 -12.62 -5.02 47.66
N GLU A 654 -13.24 -6.11 47.22
CA GLU A 654 -13.19 -7.42 47.86
C GLU A 654 -11.76 -7.95 47.96
N PHE A 655 -10.97 -7.84 46.90
CA PHE A 655 -9.56 -8.24 46.90
C PHE A 655 -8.70 -7.43 47.88
N LYS A 656 -8.95 -6.12 47.99
CA LYS A 656 -8.29 -5.25 49.00
C LYS A 656 -8.61 -5.71 50.41
N GLN A 657 -9.88 -6.02 50.69
CA GLN A 657 -10.33 -6.52 51.99
C GLN A 657 -9.73 -7.90 52.31
N LYS A 658 -9.83 -8.86 51.38
CA LYS A 658 -9.28 -10.23 51.50
C LYS A 658 -7.77 -10.22 51.72
N SER A 659 -7.06 -9.29 51.09
CA SER A 659 -5.59 -9.17 51.18
C SER A 659 -5.10 -8.24 52.29
N GLY A 660 -6.00 -7.57 53.01
CA GLY A 660 -5.64 -6.60 54.06
C GLY A 660 -4.85 -5.39 53.55
N VAL A 661 -4.97 -5.03 52.26
CA VAL A 661 -4.22 -3.91 51.67
C VAL A 661 -5.14 -2.73 51.34
N PRO A 662 -4.81 -1.49 51.77
CA PRO A 662 -5.68 -0.33 51.55
C PRO A 662 -5.65 0.19 50.11
N TYR A 663 -4.56 -0.04 49.37
CA TYR A 663 -4.33 0.52 48.03
C TYR A 663 -3.94 -0.56 47.01
N LYS A 664 -4.39 -0.37 45.75
CA LYS A 664 -4.07 -1.24 44.59
C LYS A 664 -2.56 -1.45 44.42
N ARG A 665 -1.77 -0.39 44.58
CA ARG A 665 -0.30 -0.41 44.44
C ARG A 665 0.41 -1.33 45.45
N ASN A 666 -0.29 -1.74 46.50
CA ASN A 666 0.25 -2.63 47.53
C ASN A 666 0.00 -4.12 47.23
N PHE A 667 -0.71 -4.46 46.14
CA PHE A 667 -0.84 -5.86 45.73
C PHE A 667 0.50 -6.44 45.28
N THR A 668 0.70 -7.73 45.52
CA THR A 668 1.78 -8.52 44.91
C THR A 668 1.46 -8.85 43.44
N GLY A 669 2.46 -9.26 42.66
CA GLY A 669 2.24 -9.71 41.28
C GLY A 669 1.30 -10.92 41.19
N ALA A 670 1.34 -11.84 42.16
CA ALA A 670 0.44 -12.99 42.21
C ALA A 670 -1.01 -12.59 42.49
N GLN A 671 -1.22 -11.67 43.43
CA GLN A 671 -2.56 -11.12 43.72
C GLN A 671 -3.12 -10.35 42.52
N MET A 672 -2.28 -9.58 41.82
CA MET A 672 -2.69 -8.87 40.61
C MET A 672 -3.10 -9.84 39.48
N LYS A 673 -2.39 -10.96 39.34
CA LYS A 673 -2.75 -12.04 38.42
C LYS A 673 -4.11 -12.65 38.76
N GLU A 674 -4.34 -13.01 40.02
CA GLU A 674 -5.62 -13.58 40.49
C GLU A 674 -6.78 -12.63 40.19
N LEU A 675 -6.60 -11.33 40.45
CA LEU A 675 -7.60 -10.30 40.15
C LEU A 675 -7.86 -10.18 38.64
N ALA A 676 -6.83 -10.17 37.80
CA ALA A 676 -6.98 -10.11 36.34
C ALA A 676 -7.76 -11.32 35.79
N LEU A 677 -7.47 -12.52 36.29
CA LEU A 677 -8.19 -13.74 35.90
C LEU A 677 -9.65 -13.72 36.39
N THR A 678 -9.91 -13.11 37.55
CA THR A 678 -11.28 -12.90 38.05
C THR A 678 -12.06 -11.93 37.16
N TYR A 679 -11.41 -10.87 36.66
CA TYR A 679 -12.05 -9.97 35.68
C TYR A 679 -12.37 -10.72 34.38
N LYS A 680 -11.45 -11.57 33.91
CA LYS A 680 -11.71 -12.40 32.72
C LYS A 680 -12.91 -13.34 32.94
N ALA A 681 -13.01 -13.95 34.12
CA ALA A 681 -14.15 -14.80 34.48
C ALA A 681 -15.46 -14.00 34.47
N LEU A 682 -15.47 -12.78 35.06
CA LEU A 682 -16.64 -11.89 35.03
C LEU A 682 -17.11 -11.59 33.60
N LEU A 683 -16.19 -11.30 32.67
CA LEU A 683 -16.52 -11.05 31.27
C LEU A 683 -17.16 -12.29 30.62
N ARG A 684 -16.55 -13.46 30.81
CA ARG A 684 -17.08 -14.73 30.29
C ARG A 684 -18.46 -15.06 30.86
N ASP A 685 -18.65 -14.91 32.17
CA ASP A 685 -19.93 -15.16 32.85
C ASP A 685 -21.02 -14.17 32.42
N SER A 686 -20.63 -13.01 31.90
CA SER A 686 -21.51 -12.00 31.32
C SER A 686 -21.76 -12.20 29.82
N GLY A 687 -21.24 -13.28 29.21
CA GLY A 687 -21.40 -13.57 27.79
C GLY A 687 -20.52 -12.71 26.86
N ILE A 688 -19.46 -12.09 27.39
CA ILE A 688 -18.53 -11.25 26.63
C ILE A 688 -17.30 -12.08 26.27
N ASP A 689 -17.20 -12.48 25.01
CA ASP A 689 -16.06 -13.20 24.47
C ASP A 689 -14.94 -12.25 24.02
N ILE A 690 -13.71 -12.58 24.40
CA ILE A 690 -12.51 -11.84 23.98
C ILE A 690 -11.77 -12.70 22.95
N PRO A 691 -11.49 -12.17 21.73
CA PRO A 691 -10.67 -12.89 20.77
C PRO A 691 -9.28 -13.21 21.32
N ASP A 692 -8.84 -14.46 21.16
CA ASP A 692 -7.51 -14.90 21.58
C ASP A 692 -6.38 -14.33 20.72
N LEU A 693 -6.67 -14.11 19.42
CA LEU A 693 -5.74 -13.53 18.46
C LEU A 693 -5.70 -12.00 18.59
N PRO A 694 -4.52 -11.40 18.81
CA PRO A 694 -4.36 -9.94 18.95
C PRO A 694 -4.90 -9.12 17.78
N PHE A 695 -4.80 -9.65 16.55
CA PHE A 695 -5.33 -8.97 15.36
C PHE A 695 -6.86 -8.89 15.38
N ASP A 696 -7.54 -9.98 15.73
CA ASP A 696 -9.00 -10.00 15.84
C ASP A 696 -9.47 -9.11 17.00
N GLN A 697 -8.71 -9.12 18.11
CA GLN A 697 -8.96 -8.21 19.23
C GLN A 697 -8.88 -6.73 18.79
N LEU A 698 -7.86 -6.36 17.99
CA LEU A 698 -7.75 -5.01 17.44
C LEU A 698 -8.92 -4.68 16.51
N ARG A 699 -9.35 -5.61 15.65
CA ARG A 699 -10.48 -5.39 14.73
C ARG A 699 -11.77 -5.08 15.49
N VAL A 700 -12.10 -5.88 16.50
CA VAL A 700 -13.28 -5.65 17.36
C VAL A 700 -13.19 -4.31 18.07
N ILE A 701 -12.00 -3.91 18.52
CA ILE A 701 -11.82 -2.62 19.21
C ILE A 701 -11.96 -1.44 18.25
N ILE A 702 -11.47 -1.54 17.01
CA ILE A 702 -11.71 -0.51 15.98
C ILE A 702 -13.21 -0.33 15.76
N ASP A 703 -13.96 -1.43 15.64
CA ASP A 703 -15.42 -1.39 15.51
C ASP A 703 -16.09 -0.74 16.71
N LYS A 704 -15.68 -1.10 17.93
CA LYS A 704 -16.20 -0.47 19.16
C LYS A 704 -15.90 1.01 19.24
N VAL A 705 -14.71 1.45 18.81
CA VAL A 705 -14.40 2.89 18.73
C VAL A 705 -15.31 3.59 17.74
N PHE A 706 -15.59 2.99 16.57
CA PHE A 706 -16.57 3.54 15.63
C PHE A 706 -17.99 3.56 16.21
N ASP A 707 -18.42 2.48 16.86
CA ASP A 707 -19.74 2.37 17.50
C ASP A 707 -19.92 3.41 18.62
N SER A 708 -18.84 3.79 19.31
CA SER A 708 -18.89 4.79 20.38
C SER A 708 -19.36 6.17 19.90
N TRP A 709 -19.25 6.47 18.59
CA TRP A 709 -19.85 7.65 17.98
C TRP A 709 -21.38 7.67 18.13
N GLU A 710 -22.02 6.50 18.11
CA GLU A 710 -23.47 6.33 18.19
C GLU A 710 -23.97 6.14 19.63
N SER A 711 -23.08 6.17 20.61
CA SER A 711 -23.41 6.03 22.04
C SER A 711 -24.37 7.13 22.52
N SER A 712 -25.15 6.81 23.55
CA SER A 712 -26.14 7.73 24.15
C SER A 712 -25.50 9.02 24.69
N LYS A 713 -24.31 8.92 25.30
CA LYS A 713 -23.49 10.04 25.79
C LYS A 713 -22.98 10.92 24.65
N ALA A 714 -22.43 10.34 23.58
CA ALA A 714 -21.91 11.09 22.44
C ALA A 714 -23.03 11.82 21.66
N LYS A 715 -24.17 11.14 21.43
CA LYS A 715 -25.37 11.76 20.85
C LYS A 715 -25.91 12.91 21.68
N ALA A 716 -25.98 12.73 23.01
CA ALA A 716 -26.42 13.79 23.92
C ALA A 716 -25.49 15.00 23.86
N TYR A 717 -24.17 14.77 23.90
CA TYR A 717 -23.18 15.84 23.78
C TYR A 717 -23.31 16.58 22.44
N ARG A 718 -23.42 15.87 21.31
CA ARG A 718 -23.59 16.50 20.00
C ARG A 718 -24.88 17.32 19.91
N LYS A 719 -25.98 16.83 20.48
CA LYS A 719 -27.23 17.58 20.55
C LYS A 719 -27.11 18.86 21.39
N ILE A 720 -26.47 18.78 22.56
CA ILE A 720 -26.24 19.93 23.46
C ILE A 720 -25.35 20.97 22.78
N MET A 721 -24.30 20.52 22.09
CA MET A 721 -23.31 21.38 21.44
C MET A 721 -23.67 21.76 19.99
N VAL A 722 -24.84 21.33 19.49
CA VAL A 722 -25.31 21.57 18.11
C VAL A 722 -24.30 21.11 17.04
N ILE A 723 -23.77 19.89 17.21
CA ILE A 723 -22.83 19.23 16.29
C ILE A 723 -23.60 18.24 15.41
N SER A 724 -23.33 18.23 14.09
CA SER A 724 -23.92 17.25 13.16
C SER A 724 -23.47 15.82 13.44
N ASP A 725 -24.38 14.86 13.28
CA ASP A 725 -24.12 13.43 13.39
C ASP A 725 -23.27 12.88 12.21
N ASP A 726 -23.25 13.59 11.06
CA ASP A 726 -22.61 13.12 9.82
C ASP A 726 -21.07 13.25 9.79
N TRP A 727 -20.47 13.85 10.82
CA TRP A 727 -19.02 14.06 10.88
C TRP A 727 -18.24 12.75 10.97
N GLY A 728 -18.73 11.82 11.79
CA GLY A 728 -18.04 10.58 12.14
C GLY A 728 -16.78 10.77 12.99
N THR A 729 -16.01 9.69 13.13
CA THR A 729 -14.79 9.65 13.94
C THR A 729 -13.66 8.92 13.22
N ALA A 730 -12.43 9.40 13.39
CA ALA A 730 -11.22 8.69 13.02
C ALA A 730 -10.75 7.81 14.19
N VAL A 731 -9.89 6.84 13.91
CA VAL A 731 -9.29 5.96 14.93
C VAL A 731 -7.78 6.09 14.87
N THR A 732 -7.19 6.61 15.95
CA THR A 732 -5.73 6.63 16.12
C THR A 732 -5.29 5.34 16.79
N ILE A 733 -4.35 4.63 16.16
CA ILE A 733 -3.70 3.43 16.69
C ILE A 733 -2.23 3.75 16.91
N GLN A 734 -1.77 3.66 18.15
CA GLN A 734 -0.44 4.13 18.55
C GLN A 734 0.25 3.12 19.47
N ALA A 735 1.57 2.96 19.35
CA ALA A 735 2.35 2.14 20.27
C ALA A 735 2.17 2.62 21.72
N MET A 736 1.96 1.67 22.64
CA MET A 736 1.83 1.95 24.08
C MET A 736 3.15 2.47 24.65
N VAL A 737 3.00 3.46 25.53
CA VAL A 737 4.01 3.97 26.45
C VAL A 737 3.43 3.88 27.87
N PHE A 738 4.23 3.48 28.84
CA PHE A 738 3.75 3.06 30.16
C PHE A 738 4.18 4.00 31.30
N GLY A 739 3.22 4.77 31.83
CA GLY A 739 3.41 5.54 33.07
C GLY A 739 3.43 4.68 34.35
N ASN A 740 3.13 3.39 34.24
CA ASN A 740 3.02 2.42 35.34
C ASN A 740 4.14 1.36 35.36
N ILE A 741 5.21 1.52 34.57
CA ILE A 741 6.27 0.51 34.46
C ILE A 741 7.22 0.50 35.68
N SER A 742 7.43 1.65 36.33
CA SER A 742 8.31 1.77 37.50
C SER A 742 7.92 2.94 38.41
N LYS A 743 8.56 3.03 39.58
CA LYS A 743 8.41 4.18 40.50
C LYS A 743 8.87 5.52 39.92
N LYS A 744 9.67 5.48 38.85
CA LYS A 744 10.17 6.68 38.15
C LYS A 744 9.40 6.96 36.86
N SER A 745 8.33 6.22 36.59
CA SER A 745 7.43 6.49 35.46
C SER A 745 6.16 7.19 35.94
N GLY A 746 5.56 7.94 35.04
CA GLY A 746 4.33 8.65 35.32
C GLY A 746 3.66 9.18 34.07
N THR A 747 2.52 9.79 34.27
CA THR A 747 1.69 10.35 33.21
C THR A 747 0.97 11.57 33.74
N GLY A 748 0.68 12.52 32.86
CA GLY A 748 0.00 13.73 33.26
C GLY A 748 -0.59 14.50 32.10
N VAL A 749 -1.24 15.59 32.47
CA VAL A 749 -1.77 16.60 31.56
C VAL A 749 -1.25 17.94 32.04
N PHE A 750 -0.64 18.70 31.15
CA PHE A 750 -0.22 20.07 31.45
C PHE A 750 -0.82 21.05 30.46
N PHE A 751 -1.08 22.25 30.96
CA PHE A 751 -1.44 23.43 30.22
C PHE A 751 -0.20 24.30 30.11
N THR A 752 -0.01 24.93 28.95
CA THR A 752 1.12 25.83 28.73
C THR A 752 0.96 27.17 29.46
N HIS A 753 -0.27 27.51 29.83
CA HIS A 753 -0.66 28.69 30.58
C HIS A 753 -1.58 28.28 31.73
N ASN A 754 -1.79 29.20 32.67
CA ASN A 754 -2.73 28.96 33.75
C ASN A 754 -4.16 28.88 33.20
N PRO A 755 -4.88 27.76 33.40
CA PRO A 755 -6.26 27.64 32.93
C PRO A 755 -7.27 28.34 33.86
N ARG A 756 -6.89 28.77 35.07
CA ARG A 756 -7.81 29.34 36.09
C ARG A 756 -8.18 30.80 35.86
N TRP A 757 -7.30 31.59 35.25
CA TRP A 757 -7.56 32.98 34.88
C TRP A 757 -6.74 33.32 33.64
N SER A 758 -7.21 34.28 32.86
CA SER A 758 -6.47 34.75 31.68
C SER A 758 -5.15 35.40 32.10
N GLY A 759 -4.06 34.93 31.50
CA GLY A 759 -2.74 35.51 31.65
C GLY A 759 -1.85 35.12 30.46
N ASP A 760 -0.98 36.03 30.06
CA ASP A 760 -0.16 35.90 28.84
C ASP A 760 1.20 35.24 29.09
N THR A 761 1.48 34.83 30.34
CA THR A 761 2.78 34.25 30.71
C THR A 761 2.74 32.74 30.60
N LEU A 762 3.66 32.18 29.81
CA LEU A 762 3.87 30.73 29.74
C LEU A 762 4.39 30.22 31.10
N ARG A 763 3.52 29.50 31.80
CA ARG A 763 3.82 28.80 33.05
C ARG A 763 3.08 27.47 33.01
N LEU A 764 3.82 26.38 33.13
CA LEU A 764 3.24 25.05 33.10
C LEU A 764 2.37 24.83 34.32
N TRP A 765 1.14 24.40 34.08
CA TRP A 765 0.12 24.13 35.09
C TRP A 765 -0.54 22.80 34.79
N GLY A 766 -0.89 21.98 35.79
CA GLY A 766 -1.67 20.77 35.51
C GLY A 766 -1.52 19.68 36.55
N ASP A 767 -1.80 18.45 36.14
CA ASP A 767 -1.87 17.30 37.03
C ASP A 767 -1.06 16.13 36.47
N PHE A 768 -0.22 15.50 37.30
CA PHE A 768 0.45 14.25 36.98
C PHE A 768 0.33 13.22 38.10
N THR A 769 0.63 11.96 37.79
CA THR A 769 0.64 10.86 38.75
C THR A 769 1.78 9.88 38.42
N LEU A 770 2.26 9.18 39.44
CA LEU A 770 3.30 8.16 39.34
C LEU A 770 2.69 6.77 39.36
N GLU A 771 3.35 5.81 38.70
CA GLU A 771 2.98 4.39 38.70
C GLU A 771 1.54 4.12 38.18
N ASN A 772 1.02 4.98 37.31
CA ASN A 772 -0.36 4.96 36.83
C ASN A 772 -0.44 5.27 35.32
N GLN A 773 -1.60 5.02 34.70
CA GLN A 773 -1.86 5.31 33.28
C GLN A 773 -2.74 6.56 33.14
N GLY A 774 -2.76 7.15 31.94
CA GLY A 774 -3.43 8.44 31.69
C GLY A 774 -4.90 8.45 32.09
N GLU A 775 -5.58 7.31 31.98
CA GLU A 775 -6.97 7.14 32.43
C GLU A 775 -7.18 7.46 33.92
N ASP A 776 -6.18 7.20 34.77
CA ASP A 776 -6.26 7.44 36.21
C ASP A 776 -6.29 8.96 36.50
N VAL A 777 -5.60 9.77 35.69
CA VAL A 777 -5.58 11.25 35.81
C VAL A 777 -6.93 11.83 35.39
N VAL A 778 -7.43 11.43 34.22
CA VAL A 778 -8.65 12.00 33.63
C VAL A 778 -9.91 11.57 34.39
N SER A 779 -9.95 10.33 34.90
CA SER A 779 -11.07 9.81 35.71
C SER A 779 -11.15 10.41 37.11
N GLY A 780 -10.08 11.05 37.61
CA GLY A 780 -10.08 11.68 38.93
C GLY A 780 -10.05 10.70 40.11
N LEU A 781 -9.76 9.41 39.86
CA LEU A 781 -9.81 8.34 40.87
C LEU A 781 -8.56 8.26 41.75
N VAL A 782 -7.48 8.92 41.35
CA VAL A 782 -6.22 8.99 42.08
C VAL A 782 -5.95 10.41 42.54
N LYS A 783 -5.26 10.56 43.67
CA LYS A 783 -4.71 11.86 44.09
C LYS A 783 -3.63 12.27 43.08
N THR A 784 -3.80 13.43 42.45
CA THR A 784 -2.84 13.98 41.48
C THR A 784 -1.81 14.90 42.15
N LEU A 785 -0.66 15.03 41.51
CA LEU A 785 0.45 15.87 41.92
C LEU A 785 0.56 17.09 40.98
N PRO A 786 0.95 18.27 41.48
CA PRO A 786 1.06 19.49 40.67
C PRO A 786 2.30 19.49 39.77
N ILE A 787 2.20 20.14 38.60
CA ILE A 787 3.30 20.21 37.64
C ILE A 787 4.42 21.15 38.12
N SER A 788 4.07 22.32 38.70
CA SER A 788 5.04 23.34 39.14
C SER A 788 4.92 23.68 40.62
N VAL A 789 5.99 24.21 41.21
CA VAL A 789 6.01 24.69 42.61
C VAL A 789 5.05 25.88 42.77
N PHE A 790 5.01 26.76 41.78
CA PHE A 790 4.08 27.89 41.78
C PHE A 790 2.61 27.46 41.82
N GLN A 791 2.25 26.38 41.10
CA GLN A 791 0.91 25.81 41.17
C GLN A 791 0.61 25.25 42.57
N GLN A 792 1.55 24.51 43.16
CA GLN A 792 1.41 23.89 44.48
C GLN A 792 1.06 24.92 45.56
N GLU A 793 1.78 26.06 45.58
CA GLU A 793 1.58 27.15 46.55
C GLU A 793 0.18 27.78 46.42
N ILE A 794 -0.24 28.08 45.19
CA ILE A 794 -1.53 28.73 44.92
C ILE A 794 -2.72 27.82 45.20
N GLU A 795 -2.60 26.55 44.82
CA GLU A 795 -3.66 25.55 45.05
C GLU A 795 -3.62 24.98 46.47
N LYS A 796 -2.68 25.44 47.32
CA LYS A 796 -2.47 24.98 48.71
C LYS A 796 -2.44 23.44 48.80
N ARG A 797 -1.79 22.77 47.83
CA ARG A 797 -1.78 21.31 47.77
C ARG A 797 -0.87 20.73 48.86
N GLU A 798 -1.43 19.89 49.72
CA GLU A 798 -0.71 19.13 50.74
C GLU A 798 0.10 17.98 50.11
N THR A 799 1.27 18.31 49.55
CA THR A 799 2.26 17.38 48.98
C THR A 799 3.61 18.10 48.86
N ASP A 800 4.74 17.40 49.01
CA ASP A 800 6.08 17.94 48.74
C ASP A 800 6.60 17.61 47.33
N ILE A 801 5.80 16.86 46.56
CA ILE A 801 6.18 16.32 45.24
C ILE A 801 5.57 17.17 44.13
N THR A 802 6.44 17.75 43.29
CA THR A 802 6.07 18.43 42.03
C THR A 802 6.88 17.87 40.85
N LEU A 803 6.37 17.98 39.62
CA LEU A 803 7.13 17.52 38.45
C LEU A 803 8.43 18.33 38.29
N GLU A 804 8.35 19.65 38.51
CA GLU A 804 9.48 20.58 38.48
C GLU A 804 10.64 20.19 39.42
N THR A 805 10.35 19.68 40.61
CA THR A 805 11.39 19.35 41.61
C THR A 805 11.85 17.90 41.53
N HIS A 806 10.92 16.95 41.32
CA HIS A 806 11.22 15.53 41.38
C HIS A 806 11.62 14.93 40.02
N PHE A 807 11.25 15.57 38.92
CA PHE A 807 11.58 15.17 37.55
C PHE A 807 12.02 16.40 36.71
N PRO A 808 13.11 17.08 37.11
CA PRO A 808 13.51 18.36 36.52
C PRO A 808 13.81 18.26 35.02
N ASP A 809 14.37 17.14 34.55
CA ASP A 809 14.67 16.92 33.12
C ASP A 809 13.39 16.83 32.30
N ILE A 810 12.37 16.12 32.83
CA ILE A 810 11.04 16.00 32.21
C ILE A 810 10.38 17.37 32.16
N TYR A 811 10.32 18.08 33.29
CA TYR A 811 9.72 19.42 33.36
C TYR A 811 10.40 20.43 32.42
N THR A 812 11.73 20.41 32.37
CA THR A 812 12.51 21.29 31.48
C THR A 812 12.20 21.01 30.02
N ALA A 813 12.15 19.73 29.63
CA ALA A 813 11.78 19.34 28.27
C ALA A 813 10.36 19.80 27.89
N LEU A 814 9.37 19.60 28.77
CA LEU A 814 8.01 20.09 28.55
C LEU A 814 7.94 21.61 28.40
N ARG A 815 8.72 22.34 29.21
CA ARG A 815 8.76 23.81 29.18
C ARG A 815 9.38 24.32 27.88
N GLU A 816 10.46 23.69 27.41
CA GLU A 816 11.08 24.02 26.13
C GLU A 816 10.15 23.76 24.95
N TRP A 817 9.47 22.62 24.92
CA TRP A 817 8.50 22.32 23.87
C TRP A 817 7.29 23.25 23.91
N ALA A 818 6.77 23.59 25.10
CA ALA A 818 5.72 24.59 25.23
C ALA A 818 6.16 25.94 24.67
N LYS A 819 7.41 26.35 24.94
CA LYS A 819 8.02 27.58 24.44
C LYS A 819 8.12 27.56 22.91
N GLU A 820 8.62 26.46 22.35
CA GLU A 820 8.73 26.29 20.89
C GLU A 820 7.35 26.38 20.22
N LEU A 821 6.37 25.60 20.71
CA LEU A 821 5.02 25.55 20.12
C LEU A 821 4.35 26.93 20.13
N ILE A 822 4.43 27.67 21.24
CA ILE A 822 3.72 28.94 21.39
C ILE A 822 4.48 30.08 20.73
N TYR A 823 5.73 30.29 21.12
CA TYR A 823 6.47 31.49 20.74
C TYR A 823 7.16 31.36 19.37
N GLU A 824 7.57 30.15 18.96
CA GLU A 824 8.27 29.96 17.68
C GLU A 824 7.34 29.48 16.57
N LYS A 825 6.38 28.60 16.89
CA LYS A 825 5.41 28.07 15.92
C LYS A 825 4.08 28.81 15.91
N GLY A 826 3.84 29.74 16.85
CA GLY A 826 2.65 30.59 16.89
C GLY A 826 1.37 29.86 17.28
N TRP A 827 1.46 28.76 18.03
CA TRP A 827 0.27 28.03 18.48
C TRP A 827 -0.41 28.82 19.61
N SER A 828 -1.74 28.76 19.66
CA SER A 828 -2.49 29.18 20.84
C SER A 828 -2.07 28.36 22.06
N PRO A 829 -2.32 28.82 23.30
CA PRO A 829 -2.06 28.02 24.49
C PRO A 829 -2.67 26.62 24.42
N GLN A 830 -1.92 25.63 24.86
CA GLN A 830 -2.19 24.21 24.62
C GLN A 830 -2.44 23.49 25.93
N GLU A 831 -3.29 22.48 25.86
CA GLU A 831 -3.42 21.38 26.81
C GLU A 831 -2.79 20.14 26.18
N VAL A 832 -1.82 19.55 26.89
CA VAL A 832 -0.98 18.46 26.37
C VAL A 832 -1.00 17.29 27.34
N GLU A 833 -1.29 16.10 26.82
CA GLU A 833 -1.17 14.83 27.53
C GLU A 833 0.23 14.25 27.30
N PHE A 834 0.88 13.78 28.37
CA PHE A 834 2.23 13.23 28.31
C PHE A 834 2.39 12.00 29.21
N THR A 835 3.36 11.16 28.86
CA THR A 835 3.78 10.00 29.66
C THR A 835 5.30 9.89 29.63
N PHE A 836 5.90 9.52 30.75
CA PHE A 836 7.32 9.23 30.85
C PHE A 836 7.56 7.85 31.46
N GLU A 837 8.40 7.04 30.85
CA GLU A 837 8.74 5.68 31.34
C GLU A 837 9.89 5.68 32.35
N GLY A 838 10.59 6.81 32.45
CA GLY A 838 11.62 7.07 33.44
C GLY A 838 11.96 8.57 33.52
N PRO A 839 12.97 8.95 34.32
CA PRO A 839 13.18 10.35 34.71
C PRO A 839 13.85 11.20 33.62
N SER A 840 14.29 10.61 32.51
CA SER A 840 15.08 11.27 31.47
C SER A 840 14.23 11.74 30.29
N ARG A 841 14.67 12.79 29.59
CA ARG A 841 13.96 13.40 28.44
C ARG A 841 13.70 12.42 27.29
N ASP A 842 14.61 11.50 27.01
CA ASP A 842 14.49 10.49 25.94
C ASP A 842 13.37 9.47 26.21
N GLN A 843 12.90 9.39 27.46
CA GLN A 843 11.82 8.51 27.90
C GLN A 843 10.49 9.25 28.06
N LEU A 844 10.42 10.52 27.63
CA LEU A 844 9.25 11.37 27.67
C LEU A 844 8.55 11.40 26.31
N TYR A 845 7.24 11.18 26.34
CA TYR A 845 6.40 11.11 25.16
C TYR A 845 5.21 12.05 25.29
N LEU A 846 4.91 12.78 24.21
CA LEU A 846 3.66 13.53 24.09
C LEU A 846 2.63 12.65 23.39
N LEU A 847 1.45 12.53 23.99
CA LEU A 847 0.40 11.63 23.51
C LEU A 847 -0.66 12.38 22.70
N GLN A 848 -1.01 13.59 23.15
CA GLN A 848 -2.07 14.37 22.54
C GLN A 848 -1.86 15.85 22.87
N THR A 849 -2.32 16.73 21.99
CA THR A 849 -2.46 18.15 22.29
C THR A 849 -3.77 18.68 21.73
N ARG A 850 -4.30 19.73 22.36
CA ARG A 850 -5.42 20.52 21.88
C ARG A 850 -5.32 21.95 22.39
N ASP A 851 -6.02 22.86 21.72
CA ASP A 851 -6.15 24.22 22.22
C ASP A 851 -6.76 24.23 23.61
N MET A 852 -6.13 24.98 24.50
CA MET A 852 -6.64 25.24 25.84
C MET A 852 -7.89 26.11 25.73
N ALA A 853 -8.95 25.71 26.43
CA ALA A 853 -10.11 26.58 26.57
C ALA A 853 -9.76 27.69 27.56
N MET A 854 -9.45 28.90 27.07
CA MET A 854 -9.18 30.04 27.93
C MET A 854 -10.44 30.53 28.63
N ARG A 855 -10.32 30.86 29.92
CA ARG A 855 -11.41 31.48 30.69
C ARG A 855 -11.50 32.96 30.34
N GLU A 856 -12.65 33.38 29.83
CA GLU A 856 -12.97 34.80 29.71
C GLU A 856 -13.05 35.43 31.11
N HIS A 857 -12.53 36.65 31.28
CA HIS A 857 -12.78 37.48 32.46
C HIS A 857 -14.26 37.91 32.47
N LYS A 858 -15.17 37.00 32.83
CA LYS A 858 -16.50 37.40 33.31
C LYS A 858 -16.33 37.94 34.72
N LYS A 859 -17.05 39.02 35.06
CA LYS A 859 -17.12 39.54 36.44
C LYS A 859 -17.50 38.38 37.36
N ALA A 860 -16.55 37.93 38.17
CA ALA A 860 -16.78 36.83 39.07
C ALA A 860 -17.70 37.33 40.20
N LEU A 861 -18.72 36.54 40.51
CA LEU A 861 -19.53 36.77 41.70
C LEU A 861 -18.73 36.33 42.92
N ALA A 862 -18.81 37.09 44.01
CA ALA A 862 -18.17 36.77 45.29
C ALA A 862 -19.22 36.64 46.40
N PHE A 863 -18.93 35.85 47.43
CA PHE A 863 -19.82 35.74 48.57
C PHE A 863 -19.86 37.06 49.38
N ASP A 864 -21.07 37.45 49.80
CA ASP A 864 -21.33 38.55 50.72
C ASP A 864 -21.62 38.00 52.12
N PHE A 865 -20.55 37.79 52.89
CA PHE A 865 -20.64 37.25 54.24
C PHE A 865 -21.24 38.29 55.21
N LYS A 866 -22.54 38.14 55.53
CA LYS A 866 -23.22 38.91 56.58
C LYS A 866 -23.13 38.25 57.98
N ARG A 867 -22.57 37.04 58.07
CA ARG A 867 -22.41 36.22 59.29
C ARG A 867 -21.04 35.51 59.31
N ASN A 868 -20.75 34.86 60.43
CA ASN A 868 -19.45 34.27 60.78
C ASN A 868 -19.01 33.15 59.81
N GLU A 869 -18.02 33.46 58.96
CA GLU A 869 -17.48 32.63 57.86
C GLU A 869 -17.00 31.24 58.32
N GLU A 870 -16.41 31.14 59.52
CA GLU A 870 -15.85 29.88 60.03
C GLU A 870 -16.90 28.82 60.40
N LYS A 871 -18.14 29.21 60.73
CA LYS A 871 -19.15 28.27 61.24
C LYS A 871 -19.86 27.51 60.13
N ASP A 872 -20.00 28.14 58.97
CA ASP A 872 -20.73 27.59 57.82
C ASP A 872 -19.77 26.94 56.79
N PHE A 873 -18.46 27.03 56.98
CA PHE A 873 -17.45 26.41 56.12
C PHE A 873 -17.51 24.88 56.20
N LEU A 874 -17.74 24.23 55.06
CA LEU A 874 -17.82 22.77 54.95
C LEU A 874 -16.52 22.15 54.48
N GLY A 875 -15.76 22.82 53.62
CA GLY A 875 -14.53 22.28 53.06
C GLY A 875 -13.99 23.09 51.89
N HIS A 876 -12.87 22.62 51.35
CA HIS A 876 -12.20 23.23 50.20
C HIS A 876 -11.84 22.15 49.17
N GLY A 877 -12.06 22.46 47.90
CA GLY A 877 -11.63 21.68 46.75
C GLY A 877 -10.88 22.55 45.75
N ILE A 878 -10.79 22.09 44.51
CA ILE A 878 -10.17 22.80 43.39
C ILE A 878 -11.24 23.61 42.66
N GLY A 879 -11.09 24.93 42.62
CA GLY A 879 -11.93 25.83 41.83
C GLY A 879 -11.76 25.62 40.32
N VAL A 880 -12.80 25.13 39.66
CA VAL A 880 -12.78 24.75 38.24
C VAL A 880 -13.40 25.82 37.33
N SER A 881 -14.53 26.41 37.66
CA SER A 881 -15.19 27.38 36.77
C SER A 881 -16.32 28.10 37.50
N GLY A 882 -16.64 29.33 37.10
CA GLY A 882 -17.65 30.15 37.78
C GLY A 882 -17.13 30.84 39.05
N GLY A 883 -17.97 31.70 39.64
CA GLY A 883 -17.69 32.37 40.93
C GLY A 883 -18.58 31.81 42.04
N ALA A 884 -18.87 32.62 43.05
CA ALA A 884 -19.81 32.30 44.12
C ALA A 884 -21.23 31.97 43.57
N MET A 885 -21.75 30.81 43.96
CA MET A 885 -23.10 30.34 43.65
C MET A 885 -23.74 29.72 44.89
N SER A 886 -25.02 30.02 45.12
CA SER A 886 -25.82 29.47 46.22
C SER A 886 -27.09 28.85 45.63
N GLY A 887 -27.36 27.59 45.97
CA GLY A 887 -28.43 26.82 45.34
C GLY A 887 -28.85 25.60 46.13
N LYS A 888 -29.79 24.81 45.59
CA LYS A 888 -30.28 23.57 46.19
C LYS A 888 -29.49 22.36 45.70
N ILE A 889 -29.22 21.43 46.61
CA ILE A 889 -28.56 20.15 46.31
C ILE A 889 -29.48 19.24 45.50
N VAL A 890 -28.94 18.62 44.45
CA VAL A 890 -29.59 17.60 43.61
C VAL A 890 -28.65 16.44 43.31
N PHE A 891 -29.20 15.23 43.07
CA PHE A 891 -28.41 14.03 42.76
C PHE A 891 -28.84 13.31 41.46
N SER A 892 -29.97 13.68 40.85
CA SER A 892 -30.40 13.06 39.58
C SER A 892 -31.11 14.02 38.62
N LEU A 893 -31.14 13.66 37.34
CA LEU A 893 -31.85 14.42 36.31
C LEU A 893 -33.35 14.56 36.60
N GLU A 894 -33.96 13.53 37.18
CA GLU A 894 -35.37 13.55 37.57
C GLU A 894 -35.65 14.62 38.64
N GLU A 895 -34.76 14.73 39.64
CA GLU A 895 -34.85 15.75 40.67
C GLU A 895 -34.67 17.16 40.10
N ILE A 896 -33.70 17.32 39.20
CA ILE A 896 -33.45 18.59 38.51
C ILE A 896 -34.70 19.03 37.75
N ASN A 897 -35.30 18.16 36.94
CA ASN A 897 -36.50 18.48 36.17
C ASN A 897 -37.69 18.81 37.09
N SER A 898 -37.88 18.03 38.17
CA SER A 898 -38.95 18.26 39.14
C SER A 898 -38.82 19.57 39.90
N LEU A 899 -37.60 19.94 40.31
CA LEU A 899 -37.35 21.19 41.03
C LEU A 899 -37.39 22.38 40.08
N ARG A 900 -36.90 22.26 38.85
CA ARG A 900 -36.96 23.33 37.85
C ARG A 900 -38.39 23.70 37.46
N LEU A 901 -39.33 22.75 37.48
CA LEU A 901 -40.76 23.03 37.30
C LEU A 901 -41.38 23.79 38.49
N ARG A 902 -40.91 23.55 39.71
CA ARG A 902 -41.45 24.16 40.95
C ARG A 902 -40.80 25.50 41.27
N GLU A 903 -39.51 25.62 41.01
CA GLU A 903 -38.66 26.77 41.34
C GLU A 903 -37.74 27.08 40.15
N PRO A 904 -38.24 27.75 39.09
CA PRO A 904 -37.51 27.93 37.84
C PRO A 904 -36.20 28.72 38.00
N GLU A 905 -36.21 29.72 38.88
CA GLU A 905 -35.11 30.66 39.11
C GLU A 905 -34.10 30.18 40.17
N MET A 906 -34.37 29.05 40.84
CA MET A 906 -33.48 28.55 41.90
C MET A 906 -32.28 27.84 41.28
N PRO A 907 -31.03 28.24 41.60
CA PRO A 907 -29.86 27.49 41.17
C PRO A 907 -29.83 26.09 41.76
N LEU A 908 -29.50 25.10 40.94
CA LEU A 908 -29.41 23.70 41.33
C LEU A 908 -27.96 23.23 41.25
N ILE A 909 -27.44 22.65 42.34
CA ILE A 909 -26.05 22.23 42.48
C ILE A 909 -26.02 20.70 42.57
N LEU A 910 -25.45 20.07 41.53
CA LEU A 910 -25.30 18.63 41.42
C LEU A 910 -24.14 18.16 42.30
N LEU A 911 -24.42 17.23 43.22
CA LEU A 911 -23.40 16.60 44.07
C LEU A 911 -23.14 15.17 43.61
N ARG A 912 -21.86 14.84 43.38
CA ARG A 912 -21.40 13.52 42.94
C ARG A 912 -20.12 13.10 43.66
N ASN A 913 -19.83 11.79 43.76
CA ASN A 913 -18.51 11.36 44.24
C ASN A 913 -17.41 11.65 43.20
N ASP A 914 -17.68 11.27 41.97
CA ASP A 914 -16.91 11.54 40.74
C ASP A 914 -17.91 11.68 39.59
N THR A 915 -17.50 12.24 38.45
CA THR A 915 -18.36 12.27 37.26
C THR A 915 -17.84 11.31 36.22
N VAL A 916 -18.78 10.68 35.52
CA VAL A 916 -18.51 9.88 34.33
C VAL A 916 -19.10 10.58 33.10
N PRO A 917 -18.66 10.21 31.89
CA PRO A 917 -19.24 10.74 30.64
C PRO A 917 -20.77 10.68 30.54
N ASP A 918 -21.38 9.69 31.19
CA ASP A 918 -22.84 9.51 31.17
C ASP A 918 -23.61 10.60 31.94
N ASP A 919 -22.96 11.31 32.88
CA ASP A 919 -23.54 12.42 33.65
C ASP A 919 -23.75 13.70 32.82
N ILE A 920 -23.41 13.71 31.52
CA ILE A 920 -23.47 14.93 30.68
C ILE A 920 -24.85 15.59 30.68
N ARG A 921 -25.93 14.81 30.81
CA ARG A 921 -27.30 15.32 30.82
C ARG A 921 -27.61 16.03 32.15
N GLU A 922 -27.21 15.43 33.26
CA GLU A 922 -27.32 15.95 34.61
C GLU A 922 -26.50 17.23 34.77
N ILE A 923 -25.24 17.22 34.32
CA ILE A 923 -24.35 18.38 34.39
C ILE A 923 -24.89 19.53 33.54
N HIS A 924 -25.42 19.25 32.34
CA HIS A 924 -26.03 20.26 31.50
C HIS A 924 -27.29 20.87 32.14
N ALA A 925 -28.10 20.05 32.82
CA ALA A 925 -29.35 20.48 33.44
C ALA A 925 -29.15 21.26 34.77
N ALA A 926 -28.07 20.99 35.50
CA ALA A 926 -27.69 21.70 36.72
C ALA A 926 -27.00 23.06 36.44
N ASP A 927 -26.92 23.93 37.45
CA ASP A 927 -26.23 25.25 37.36
C ASP A 927 -24.84 25.20 37.98
N GLY A 928 -24.68 24.37 39.01
CA GLY A 928 -23.42 24.10 39.68
C GLY A 928 -23.10 22.61 39.78
N LEU A 929 -21.81 22.28 39.93
CA LEU A 929 -21.28 20.93 40.12
C LEU A 929 -20.30 20.92 41.30
N LEU A 930 -20.49 19.98 42.22
CA LEU A 930 -19.57 19.73 43.33
C LEU A 930 -19.22 18.24 43.37
N THR A 931 -17.93 17.93 43.31
CA THR A 931 -17.44 16.54 43.33
C THR A 931 -16.48 16.27 44.48
N ALA A 932 -16.53 15.05 45.03
CA ALA A 932 -15.64 14.63 46.11
C ALA A 932 -14.21 14.34 45.61
N ARG A 933 -14.09 13.83 44.38
CA ARG A 933 -12.82 13.46 43.74
C ARG A 933 -12.66 14.18 42.41
N GLY A 934 -11.43 14.23 41.91
CA GLY A 934 -11.09 14.86 40.62
C GLY A 934 -10.17 16.08 40.73
N GLY A 935 -9.28 16.20 39.75
CA GLY A 935 -8.39 17.35 39.57
C GLY A 935 -8.93 18.40 38.59
N LEU A 936 -8.08 19.36 38.24
CA LEU A 936 -8.39 20.42 37.28
C LEU A 936 -8.56 19.88 35.85
N THR A 937 -7.96 18.72 35.57
CA THR A 937 -7.99 18.01 34.28
C THR A 937 -9.01 16.87 34.27
N SER A 938 -9.81 16.71 35.35
CA SER A 938 -10.82 15.66 35.44
C SER A 938 -11.96 15.87 34.45
N HIS A 939 -12.70 14.79 34.14
CA HIS A 939 -13.89 14.85 33.32
C HIS A 939 -14.90 15.93 33.77
N ALA A 940 -15.19 15.96 35.08
CA ALA A 940 -16.04 16.97 35.72
C ALA A 940 -15.58 18.39 35.34
N ALA A 941 -14.27 18.62 35.47
CA ALA A 941 -13.69 19.92 35.30
C ALA A 941 -13.78 20.42 33.85
N VAL A 942 -13.42 19.55 32.90
CA VAL A 942 -13.42 19.88 31.46
C VAL A 942 -14.84 20.11 30.94
N VAL A 943 -15.80 19.28 31.33
CA VAL A 943 -17.19 19.38 30.89
C VAL A 943 -17.89 20.59 31.51
N ALA A 944 -17.77 20.79 32.82
CA ALA A 944 -18.39 21.93 33.50
C ALA A 944 -17.89 23.27 32.93
N HIS A 945 -16.60 23.37 32.66
CA HIS A 945 -16.02 24.56 32.03
C HIS A 945 -16.61 24.82 30.63
N ARG A 946 -16.67 23.80 29.76
CA ARG A 946 -17.23 23.95 28.40
C ARG A 946 -18.71 24.31 28.39
N LEU A 947 -19.47 23.83 29.37
CA LEU A 947 -20.89 24.14 29.55
C LEU A 947 -21.14 25.43 30.35
N GLY A 948 -20.09 26.12 30.80
CA GLY A 948 -20.20 27.37 31.57
C GLY A 948 -20.82 27.19 32.95
N LYS A 949 -20.67 26.03 33.59
CA LYS A 949 -21.23 25.70 34.91
C LYS A 949 -20.30 26.12 36.04
N THR A 950 -20.85 26.47 37.20
CA THR A 950 -20.02 26.74 38.39
C THR A 950 -19.55 25.42 38.98
N CYS A 951 -18.25 25.20 39.13
CA CYS A 951 -17.71 23.89 39.50
C CYS A 951 -16.60 23.97 40.54
N VAL A 952 -16.71 23.12 41.55
CA VAL A 952 -15.65 22.79 42.52
C VAL A 952 -15.41 21.29 42.46
N ALA A 953 -14.15 20.90 42.21
CA ALA A 953 -13.77 19.50 42.09
C ALA A 953 -12.87 19.03 43.23
N GLY A 954 -12.89 17.74 43.55
CA GLY A 954 -11.93 17.15 44.50
C GLY A 954 -12.09 17.61 45.95
N CYS A 955 -13.32 17.87 46.42
CA CYS A 955 -13.60 18.20 47.80
C CYS A 955 -13.47 16.95 48.69
N GLY A 956 -12.26 16.63 49.15
CA GLY A 956 -11.93 15.31 49.73
C GLY A 956 -12.67 14.91 51.02
N ASN A 957 -13.35 15.84 51.68
CA ASN A 957 -14.18 15.57 52.86
C ASN A 957 -15.67 15.34 52.55
N LEU A 958 -16.07 15.48 51.27
CA LEU A 958 -17.39 15.13 50.76
C LEU A 958 -17.51 13.62 50.55
N VAL A 959 -18.60 13.05 51.04
CA VAL A 959 -19.03 11.68 50.70
C VAL A 959 -20.48 11.75 50.24
N CYS A 960 -20.71 11.39 48.97
CA CYS A 960 -22.05 11.34 48.39
C CYS A 960 -22.61 9.92 48.42
N ASP A 961 -23.88 9.79 48.77
CA ASP A 961 -24.68 8.58 48.59
C ASP A 961 -25.84 8.95 47.66
N GLU A 962 -25.61 8.72 46.37
CA GLU A 962 -26.50 9.14 45.29
C GLU A 962 -27.83 8.37 45.32
N ILE A 963 -27.80 7.10 45.76
CA ILE A 963 -28.99 6.26 45.94
C ILE A 963 -29.85 6.81 47.08
N LYS A 964 -29.23 7.17 48.21
CA LYS A 964 -29.95 7.75 49.37
C LYS A 964 -30.19 9.26 49.22
N LYS A 965 -29.73 9.88 48.13
CA LYS A 965 -29.87 11.32 47.86
C LYS A 965 -29.38 12.19 49.03
N ALA A 966 -28.21 11.83 49.55
CA ALA A 966 -27.62 12.46 50.72
C ALA A 966 -26.11 12.66 50.53
N ALA A 967 -25.58 13.73 51.11
CA ALA A 967 -24.17 14.05 51.15
C ALA A 967 -23.71 14.27 52.59
N ARG A 968 -22.44 13.99 52.86
CA ARG A 968 -21.83 14.19 54.17
C ARG A 968 -20.50 14.91 54.06
N PHE A 969 -20.33 15.94 54.88
CA PHE A 969 -19.07 16.65 55.10
C PHE A 969 -18.66 16.41 56.57
N GLY A 970 -17.75 15.45 56.79
CA GLY A 970 -17.39 15.02 58.15
C GLY A 970 -18.58 14.53 58.98
N ASN A 971 -19.05 15.36 59.92
CA ASN A 971 -20.21 15.10 60.77
C ASN A 971 -21.52 15.71 60.26
N THR A 972 -21.45 16.66 59.33
CA THR A 972 -22.62 17.37 58.78
C THR A 972 -23.26 16.56 57.66
N LYS A 973 -24.57 16.31 57.74
CA LYS A 973 -25.35 15.60 56.71
C LYS A 973 -26.27 16.58 56.00
N LEU A 974 -26.26 16.55 54.68
CA LEU A 974 -27.12 17.32 53.79
C LEU A 974 -27.93 16.36 52.91
N LYS A 975 -29.14 16.76 52.55
CA LYS A 975 -30.06 16.00 51.69
C LYS A 975 -30.41 16.78 50.44
N SER A 976 -30.98 16.08 49.46
CA SER A 976 -31.58 16.72 48.29
C SER A 976 -32.58 17.82 48.71
N GLY A 977 -32.47 18.98 48.08
CA GLY A 977 -33.26 20.18 48.38
C GLY A 977 -32.70 21.12 49.46
N ASP A 978 -31.69 20.69 50.23
CA ASP A 978 -30.99 21.57 51.17
C ASP A 978 -30.14 22.60 50.41
N TYR A 979 -29.87 23.75 51.05
CA TYR A 979 -29.06 24.81 50.48
C TYR A 979 -27.56 24.58 50.67
N ILE A 980 -26.80 24.83 49.62
CA ILE A 980 -25.33 24.83 49.62
C ILE A 980 -24.81 26.00 48.81
N SER A 981 -23.65 26.51 49.22
CA SER A 981 -22.94 27.60 48.54
C SER A 981 -21.55 27.12 48.12
N ILE A 982 -21.20 27.30 46.85
CA ILE A 982 -19.89 26.92 46.28
C ILE A 982 -19.24 28.11 45.58
N ASP A 983 -17.92 28.25 45.71
CA ASP A 983 -17.12 29.20 44.93
C ASP A 983 -16.28 28.45 43.89
N GLY A 984 -16.66 28.60 42.62
CA GLY A 984 -15.97 27.96 41.51
C GLY A 984 -14.59 28.52 41.17
N GLN A 985 -14.21 29.68 41.73
CA GLN A 985 -12.92 30.33 41.53
C GLN A 985 -11.96 29.94 42.64
N GLU A 986 -12.38 30.07 43.90
CA GLU A 986 -11.55 29.75 45.07
C GLU A 986 -11.55 28.26 45.39
N GLY A 987 -12.65 27.55 45.15
CA GLY A 987 -12.83 26.15 45.55
C GLY A 987 -13.47 25.95 46.93
N SER A 988 -13.96 27.03 47.54
CA SER A 988 -14.56 27.01 48.89
C SER A 988 -16.02 26.53 48.88
N VAL A 989 -16.41 25.75 49.89
CA VAL A 989 -17.76 25.17 50.01
C VAL A 989 -18.35 25.50 51.39
N TYR A 990 -19.58 25.99 51.41
CA TYR A 990 -20.29 26.43 52.61
C TYR A 990 -21.69 25.86 52.71
N GLN A 991 -22.17 25.70 53.95
CA GLN A 991 -23.52 25.26 54.27
C GLN A 991 -24.51 26.44 54.17
N GLY A 992 -25.69 26.18 53.62
CA GLY A 992 -26.78 27.15 53.61
C GLY A 992 -26.76 28.07 52.38
N LEU A 993 -27.54 29.15 52.47
CA LEU A 993 -27.71 30.13 51.40
C LEU A 993 -26.93 31.41 51.74
N ILE A 994 -25.77 31.61 51.13
CA ILE A 994 -24.96 32.82 51.29
C ILE A 994 -25.36 33.85 50.21
N GLY A 995 -25.44 35.11 50.60
CA GLY A 995 -25.67 36.22 49.67
C GLY A 995 -24.50 36.37 48.70
N ILE A 996 -24.78 36.87 47.49
CA ILE A 996 -23.78 36.97 46.43
C ILE A 996 -23.74 38.43 45.96
N LYS A 997 -22.54 38.97 45.74
CA LYS A 997 -22.30 40.31 45.19
C LYS A 997 -21.41 40.25 43.96
N GLU A 998 -21.51 41.22 43.06
CA GLU A 998 -20.51 41.40 42.02
C GLU A 998 -19.19 41.83 42.66
N ASN A 999 -18.11 41.12 42.36
CA ASN A 999 -16.76 41.58 42.68
C ASN A 999 -16.44 42.70 41.68
N LEU A 1000 -16.13 43.91 42.19
CA LEU A 1000 -15.86 45.11 41.38
C LEU A 1000 -14.56 44.98 40.57
#